data_AF-A0A834F2B3-F1
#
_entry.id   AF-A0A834F2B3-F1
#
_cell.length_a   1.000
_cell.length_b   1.000
_cell.length_c   1.000
_cell.angle_alpha   90.00
_cell.angle_beta   90.00
_cell.angle_gamma   90.00
#
_symmetry.space_group_name_H-M   'P 1'
#
loop_
_entity.id
_entity.type
_entity.pdbx_description
1 polymer ?
#
loop_
_entity_poly.entity_id
_entity_poly.type
_entity_poly.pdbx_seq_one_letter_code
_entity_poly.pdbx_strand_id
1 'polypeptide(L)'
;MFVPDLSVTSCLLRLNRLQEVTAADSEQLLHVTQLDLRDTGLQELDVTCLTRLELLRCDRNSLSVLRVSGHALKSLHAAHNELRQLEVQPAPENLTFLDLCRNKLRSVPDWVCETSRLEVLDINYNCISELPVWLLSSGSLRKLLAGWNHVSQLPERLESSQLEVLDLQHNRLTELPHNLFIKAQSLRYLNVSANKLDDLPAAGTSEDALSRLEELYVTNNSLTDKCIPLLSGHALLKVLHLAYNQLQTFTASKLARLEQLEELDVSGNRLRSVPTTILSCQRLHTLSAHSNCINTFPEVLQLPEIKCVDLSCNELTDVTLPETLPPKLLELDLTGNPRLNLDHKSLELLNNIRCFRVDPSPSAQCASERHGAPAVWSHGYTEASGVRNKLCVAALAQDSFCGIREALYGVFDGDRNAEVPHLLQCTMGDVLAEELHRGQRQEDYMSNTFLTMQRKLGTAGQRMGGAAALCHIRHDPTAPGEHGGGCFTLKAANVGRCRAVLCRDGKAVELSDVHTVREEEEYHRVRQHNAIITEDNKVSGVTDSTRILGYSFLCPSVTPRPHVSTLTLTPQDEFFLLGTRGLWELLSPAEAIEAVRNVPDALAAAKKLVTLAQSYGCSDSLCAVVVQLSITEDCCCFCEPPPPPPSPGASPAAHTYSSSSVDGGISLPPTSSGTVSELSSEFSTSEMSSEVGSTGVLRGAGCPNQSPRWPP
;
A
#
# COMPACT_ATOMS: atom_id res chain seq x y z
N MET A 1 57.45 23.84 21.03
CA MET A 1 56.82 23.74 19.70
C MET A 1 55.35 23.47 19.99
N PHE A 2 54.46 24.43 19.70
CA PHE A 2 53.03 24.27 19.98
C PHE A 2 52.41 23.29 18.98
N VAL A 3 51.53 22.42 19.46
CA VAL A 3 50.50 21.76 18.64
C VAL A 3 49.20 22.53 18.92
N PRO A 4 48.53 23.11 17.91
CA PRO A 4 47.34 23.92 18.10
C PRO A 4 46.08 23.07 18.36
N ASP A 5 45.01 23.75 18.75
CA ASP A 5 43.77 23.18 19.26
C ASP A 5 43.12 22.14 18.32
N LEU A 6 42.88 20.94 18.85
CA LEU A 6 41.89 20.00 18.33
C LEU A 6 40.50 20.35 18.93
N SER A 7 40.02 21.56 18.64
CA SER A 7 38.70 22.01 19.09
C SER A 7 37.61 21.18 18.39
N VAL A 8 36.81 20.44 19.17
CA VAL A 8 35.78 19.56 18.61
C VAL A 8 34.64 20.37 18.01
N THR A 9 34.49 20.29 16.68
CA THR A 9 33.45 21.02 15.93
C THR A 9 32.18 20.19 15.70
N SER A 10 32.29 18.86 15.67
CA SER A 10 31.17 17.94 15.45
C SER A 10 31.17 16.83 16.51
N CYS A 11 30.07 16.72 17.25
CA CYS A 11 29.88 15.73 18.31
C CYS A 11 28.83 14.69 17.89
N LEU A 12 29.26 13.44 17.72
CA LEU A 12 28.40 12.32 17.34
C LEU A 12 28.26 11.35 18.53
N LEU A 13 27.12 11.39 19.23
CA LEU A 13 26.87 10.61 20.46
C LEU A 13 25.71 9.60 20.30
N ARG A 14 25.34 9.29 19.06
CA ARG A 14 24.26 8.39 18.65
C ARG A 14 24.29 7.01 19.32
N LEU A 15 23.11 6.39 19.54
CA LEU A 15 22.93 5.00 19.99
C LEU A 15 23.57 4.67 21.36
N ASN A 16 23.97 5.68 22.13
CA ASN A 16 24.34 5.57 23.53
C ASN A 16 23.10 5.73 24.41
N ARG A 17 23.01 4.98 25.52
CA ARG A 17 21.94 5.14 26.53
C ARG A 17 22.23 6.34 27.43
N LEU A 18 22.12 7.55 26.86
CA LEU A 18 22.31 8.80 27.60
C LEU A 18 21.04 9.08 28.42
N GLN A 19 21.19 9.16 29.74
CA GLN A 19 20.09 9.56 30.63
C GLN A 19 19.98 11.09 30.73
N GLU A 20 21.10 11.80 30.60
CA GLU A 20 21.21 13.25 30.75
C GLU A 20 22.37 13.77 29.88
N VAL A 21 22.29 15.02 29.42
CA VAL A 21 23.38 15.72 28.74
C VAL A 21 23.64 17.02 29.48
N THR A 22 24.67 17.04 30.34
CA THR A 22 25.08 18.21 31.11
C THR A 22 26.35 18.83 30.53
N ALA A 23 26.29 20.12 30.17
CA ALA A 23 27.47 20.87 29.75
C ALA A 23 28.22 21.40 31.00
N ALA A 24 29.11 20.57 31.56
CA ALA A 24 29.86 20.91 32.77
C ALA A 24 30.87 22.07 32.56
N ASP A 25 31.66 22.02 31.47
CA ASP A 25 32.64 23.04 31.10
C ASP A 25 32.23 23.73 29.80
N SER A 26 31.47 24.83 29.90
CA SER A 26 30.94 25.54 28.73
C SER A 26 32.01 26.12 27.82
N GLU A 27 33.16 26.57 28.37
CA GLU A 27 34.25 27.18 27.58
C GLU A 27 34.86 26.21 26.55
N GLN A 28 34.99 24.92 26.88
CA GLN A 28 35.57 23.91 25.98
C GLN A 28 34.62 23.55 24.82
N LEU A 29 33.31 23.74 25.02
CA LEU A 29 32.27 23.39 24.04
C LEU A 29 31.87 24.56 23.11
N LEU A 30 32.46 25.75 23.29
CA LEU A 30 32.25 26.94 22.44
C LEU A 30 32.59 26.74 20.95
N HIS A 31 33.20 25.61 20.58
CA HIS A 31 33.62 25.29 19.22
C HIS A 31 32.68 24.30 18.51
N VAL A 32 31.72 23.70 19.21
CA VAL A 32 30.76 22.75 18.64
C VAL A 32 29.77 23.48 17.72
N THR A 33 29.86 23.20 16.42
CA THR A 33 28.93 23.71 15.39
C THR A 33 27.92 22.65 14.95
N GLN A 34 28.17 21.38 15.23
CA GLN A 34 27.28 20.26 14.90
C GLN A 34 27.14 19.29 16.08
N LEU A 35 25.91 18.92 16.42
CA LEU A 35 25.61 17.97 17.49
C LEU A 35 24.58 16.93 17.04
N ASP A 36 24.92 15.65 17.20
CA ASP A 36 24.08 14.52 16.85
C ASP A 36 23.84 13.61 18.07
N LEU A 37 22.61 13.70 18.57
CA LEU A 37 22.07 12.99 19.73
C LEU A 37 20.93 12.04 19.32
N ARG A 38 20.83 11.69 18.02
CA ARG A 38 19.76 10.81 17.52
C ARG A 38 19.81 9.44 18.18
N ASP A 39 18.65 8.83 18.39
CA ASP A 39 18.55 7.45 18.90
C ASP A 39 19.26 7.22 20.27
N THR A 40 19.25 8.19 21.19
CA THR A 40 19.93 8.09 22.51
C THR A 40 18.99 7.85 23.71
N GLY A 41 17.69 8.11 23.57
CA GLY A 41 16.67 7.87 24.61
C GLY A 41 16.46 9.02 25.60
N LEU A 42 17.03 10.20 25.33
CA LEU A 42 16.88 11.39 26.17
C LEU A 42 15.41 11.84 26.32
N GLN A 43 15.05 12.33 27.52
CA GLN A 43 13.69 12.83 27.85
C GLN A 43 13.61 14.36 27.93
N GLU A 44 14.73 15.02 28.21
CA GLU A 44 14.95 16.46 28.12
C GLU A 44 16.33 16.72 27.52
N LEU A 45 16.51 17.88 26.87
CA LEU A 45 17.79 18.31 26.33
C LEU A 45 17.92 19.84 26.44
N ASP A 46 18.98 20.29 27.10
CA ASP A 46 19.37 21.70 27.14
C ASP A 46 20.77 21.89 26.53
N VAL A 47 20.82 22.63 25.43
CA VAL A 47 22.05 23.02 24.73
C VAL A 47 22.13 24.54 24.53
N THR A 48 21.49 25.32 25.42
CA THR A 48 21.54 26.79 25.42
C THR A 48 22.95 27.35 25.57
N CYS A 49 23.87 26.59 26.19
CA CYS A 49 25.29 26.92 26.27
C CYS A 49 26.04 26.88 24.92
N LEU A 50 25.54 26.14 23.93
CA LEU A 50 26.23 25.92 22.65
C LEU A 50 25.95 27.06 21.66
N THR A 51 26.48 28.24 21.96
CA THR A 51 26.20 29.48 21.21
C THR A 51 26.67 29.49 19.75
N ARG A 52 27.53 28.55 19.34
CA ARG A 52 27.98 28.36 17.94
C ARG A 52 27.32 27.20 17.21
N LEU A 53 26.32 26.54 17.81
CA LEU A 53 25.64 25.39 17.21
C LEU A 53 24.85 25.80 15.95
N GLU A 54 25.26 25.30 14.79
CA GLU A 54 24.61 25.55 13.49
C GLU A 54 23.62 24.44 13.12
N LEU A 55 23.94 23.19 13.49
CA LEU A 55 23.15 21.99 13.20
C LEU A 55 22.93 21.18 14.48
N LEU A 56 21.66 21.05 14.88
CA LEU A 56 21.25 20.09 15.91
C LEU A 56 20.43 18.96 15.29
N ARG A 57 20.81 17.72 15.60
CA ARG A 57 20.04 16.51 15.32
C ARG A 57 19.75 15.78 16.62
N CYS A 58 18.49 15.77 17.02
CA CYS A 58 18.01 15.13 18.25
C CYS A 58 16.76 14.25 17.99
N ASP A 59 16.61 13.81 16.74
CA ASP A 59 15.51 12.96 16.28
C ASP A 59 15.47 11.59 16.97
N ARG A 60 14.28 11.02 17.11
CA ARG A 60 14.07 9.65 17.62
C ARG A 60 14.62 9.47 19.03
N ASN A 61 14.23 10.39 19.91
CA ASN A 61 14.41 10.30 21.36
C ASN A 61 13.02 10.34 22.01
N SER A 62 12.97 10.58 23.32
CA SER A 62 11.72 10.76 24.08
C SER A 62 11.60 12.20 24.58
N LEU A 63 12.17 13.17 23.86
CA LEU A 63 12.29 14.55 24.31
C LEU A 63 10.92 15.19 24.47
N SER A 64 10.58 15.56 25.69
CA SER A 64 9.35 16.28 26.04
C SER A 64 9.52 17.81 26.02
N VAL A 65 10.74 18.26 26.37
CA VAL A 65 11.21 19.64 26.36
C VAL A 65 12.58 19.70 25.69
N LEU A 66 12.79 20.71 24.86
CA LEU A 66 14.07 20.99 24.19
C LEU A 66 14.41 22.48 24.30
N ARG A 67 15.63 22.80 24.78
CA ARG A 67 16.16 24.16 24.92
C ARG A 67 17.43 24.34 24.08
N VAL A 68 17.47 25.36 23.23
CA VAL A 68 18.55 25.59 22.25
C VAL A 68 18.94 27.06 22.19
N SER A 69 20.23 27.36 22.00
CA SER A 69 20.67 28.72 21.68
C SER A 69 20.44 29.02 20.20
N GLY A 70 19.66 30.06 19.86
CA GLY A 70 19.38 30.41 18.47
C GLY A 70 20.50 31.16 17.72
N HIS A 71 21.52 31.67 18.43
CA HIS A 71 22.54 32.60 17.89
C HIS A 71 23.14 32.22 16.53
N ALA A 72 23.50 30.94 16.34
CA ALA A 72 24.14 30.43 15.14
C ALA A 72 23.31 29.39 14.37
N LEU A 73 22.10 29.07 14.85
CA LEU A 73 21.34 27.91 14.42
C LEU A 73 20.81 28.07 12.99
N LYS A 74 21.11 27.09 12.12
CA LYS A 74 20.72 27.06 10.69
C LYS A 74 19.74 25.94 10.39
N SER A 75 19.92 24.77 11.01
CA SER A 75 19.06 23.60 10.85
C SER A 75 18.80 22.90 12.17
N LEU A 76 17.53 22.67 12.49
CA LEU A 76 17.09 21.91 13.66
C LEU A 76 16.26 20.70 13.21
N HIS A 77 16.73 19.51 13.56
CA HIS A 77 16.00 18.25 13.40
C HIS A 77 15.68 17.69 14.78
N ALA A 78 14.38 17.61 15.11
CA ALA A 78 13.86 17.04 16.35
C ALA A 78 12.66 16.11 16.09
N ALA A 79 12.62 15.47 14.92
CA ALA A 79 11.53 14.62 14.50
C ALA A 79 11.41 13.34 15.34
N HIS A 80 10.22 12.74 15.41
CA HIS A 80 9.93 11.55 16.22
C HIS A 80 10.35 11.73 17.69
N ASN A 81 9.71 12.66 18.40
CA ASN A 81 9.94 12.92 19.81
C ASN A 81 8.59 13.08 20.55
N GLU A 82 8.64 13.43 21.84
CA GLU A 82 7.47 13.68 22.71
C GLU A 82 7.15 15.18 22.82
N LEU A 83 7.75 16.06 21.99
CA LEU A 83 7.90 17.49 22.31
C LEU A 83 6.56 18.18 22.50
N ARG A 84 6.43 18.86 23.64
CA ARG A 84 5.32 19.78 23.96
C ARG A 84 5.78 21.23 24.00
N GLN A 85 7.08 21.46 24.19
CA GLN A 85 7.69 22.76 24.42
C GLN A 85 9.09 22.80 23.79
N LEU A 86 9.32 23.82 22.96
CA LEU A 86 10.58 24.05 22.26
C LEU A 86 11.01 25.51 22.46
N GLU A 87 12.02 25.69 23.30
CA GLU A 87 12.54 27.00 23.70
C GLU A 87 13.83 27.29 22.93
N VAL A 88 13.80 28.32 22.08
CA VAL A 88 14.99 28.80 21.35
C VAL A 88 15.21 30.26 21.73
N GLN A 89 16.36 30.57 22.35
CA GLN A 89 16.69 31.93 22.80
C GLN A 89 18.14 32.29 22.44
N PRO A 90 18.40 33.48 21.84
CA PRO A 90 17.43 34.37 21.19
C PRO A 90 16.74 33.65 20.01
N ALA A 91 15.76 34.29 19.36
CA ALA A 91 15.17 33.76 18.14
C ALA A 91 16.24 33.57 17.04
N PRO A 92 16.20 32.47 16.27
CA PRO A 92 17.31 32.11 15.40
C PRO A 92 17.23 32.79 14.02
N GLU A 93 17.88 33.96 13.88
CA GLU A 93 17.93 34.75 12.63
C GLU A 93 18.47 33.98 11.41
N ASN A 94 19.26 32.93 11.63
CA ASN A 94 19.93 32.16 10.58
C ASN A 94 19.23 30.84 10.23
N LEU A 95 18.10 30.51 10.87
CA LEU A 95 17.39 29.23 10.67
C LEU A 95 16.76 29.18 9.28
N THR A 96 17.12 28.19 8.47
CA THR A 96 16.52 27.93 7.15
C THR A 96 15.65 26.67 7.13
N PHE A 97 15.91 25.72 8.02
CA PHE A 97 15.22 24.42 8.09
C PHE A 97 14.83 24.07 9.53
N LEU A 98 13.56 23.74 9.74
CA LEU A 98 13.00 23.31 11.02
C LEU A 98 12.12 22.08 10.83
N ASP A 99 12.52 20.95 11.41
CA ASP A 99 11.78 19.69 11.38
C ASP A 99 11.40 19.25 12.80
N LEU A 100 10.09 19.30 13.05
CA LEU A 100 9.40 18.93 14.27
C LEU A 100 8.35 17.83 14.00
N CYS A 101 8.50 17.10 12.89
CA CYS A 101 7.58 16.04 12.47
C CYS A 101 7.42 14.94 13.54
N ARG A 102 6.19 14.43 13.75
CA ARG A 102 5.88 13.37 14.74
C ARG A 102 6.29 13.77 16.16
N ASN A 103 5.60 14.77 16.69
CA ASN A 103 5.74 15.31 18.06
C ASN A 103 4.36 15.51 18.71
N LYS A 104 4.29 16.23 19.85
CA LYS A 104 3.05 16.45 20.63
C LYS A 104 2.73 17.94 20.81
N LEU A 105 3.16 18.77 19.84
CA LEU A 105 2.96 20.22 19.84
C LEU A 105 1.48 20.56 19.61
N ARG A 106 0.98 21.60 20.30
CA ARG A 106 -0.41 22.09 20.18
C ARG A 106 -0.55 23.39 19.40
N SER A 107 0.56 24.08 19.20
CA SER A 107 0.70 25.32 18.44
C SER A 107 2.08 25.34 17.78
N VAL A 108 2.27 26.24 16.82
CA VAL A 108 3.60 26.57 16.29
C VAL A 108 4.34 27.41 17.35
N PRO A 109 5.65 27.20 17.62
CA PRO A 109 6.37 27.99 18.62
C PRO A 109 6.43 29.49 18.24
N ASP A 110 6.14 30.37 19.20
CA ASP A 110 5.94 31.81 18.94
C ASP A 110 7.15 32.47 18.25
N TRP A 111 8.36 32.12 18.67
CA TRP A 111 9.63 32.66 18.12
C TRP A 111 9.82 32.38 16.62
N VAL A 112 9.07 31.44 16.03
CA VAL A 112 9.11 31.18 14.58
C VAL A 112 8.63 32.41 13.79
N CYS A 113 7.80 33.29 14.36
CA CYS A 113 7.39 34.53 13.69
C CYS A 113 8.54 35.54 13.50
N GLU A 114 9.63 35.42 14.26
CA GLU A 114 10.83 36.26 14.16
C GLU A 114 11.85 35.70 13.14
N THR A 115 11.63 34.49 12.59
CA THR A 115 12.59 33.82 11.70
C THR A 115 12.54 34.37 10.26
N SER A 116 13.40 35.36 9.98
CA SER A 116 13.46 36.04 8.67
C SER A 116 14.04 35.22 7.50
N ARG A 117 14.51 33.98 7.75
CA ARG A 117 15.17 33.11 6.75
C ARG A 117 14.63 31.69 6.69
N LEU A 118 13.58 31.36 7.43
CA LEU A 118 13.03 30.00 7.46
C LEU A 118 12.40 29.68 6.10
N GLU A 119 12.97 28.72 5.36
CA GLU A 119 12.52 28.30 4.04
C GLU A 119 11.63 27.05 4.12
N VAL A 120 11.94 26.14 5.03
CA VAL A 120 11.23 24.86 5.23
C VAL A 120 10.81 24.68 6.69
N LEU A 121 9.52 24.49 6.92
CA LEU A 121 8.94 24.06 8.19
C LEU A 121 8.20 22.73 8.00
N ASP A 122 8.63 21.69 8.72
CA ASP A 122 7.85 20.46 8.90
C ASP A 122 7.34 20.38 10.35
N ILE A 123 6.01 20.37 10.48
CA ILE A 123 5.25 20.20 11.72
C ILE A 123 4.19 19.09 11.55
N ASN A 124 4.39 18.18 10.60
CA ASN A 124 3.50 17.04 10.35
C ASN A 124 3.34 16.16 11.61
N TYR A 125 2.21 15.45 11.73
CA TYR A 125 1.94 14.50 12.82
C TYR A 125 2.13 15.16 14.21
N ASN A 126 1.36 16.21 14.46
CA ASN A 126 1.31 16.92 15.74
C ASN A 126 -0.16 17.09 16.19
N CYS A 127 -0.41 17.89 17.22
CA CYS A 127 -1.76 18.18 17.74
C CYS A 127 -2.17 19.65 17.49
N ILE A 128 -1.60 20.28 16.46
CA ILE A 128 -1.78 21.71 16.18
C ILE A 128 -3.20 21.97 15.70
N SER A 129 -3.92 22.84 16.41
CA SER A 129 -5.36 23.09 16.19
C SER A 129 -5.63 24.36 15.35
N GLU A 130 -4.64 25.23 15.22
CA GLU A 130 -4.70 26.47 14.43
C GLU A 130 -3.33 26.80 13.84
N LEU A 131 -3.29 27.41 12.64
CA LEU A 131 -2.06 27.92 12.04
C LEU A 131 -2.11 29.46 12.04
N PRO A 132 -1.09 30.15 12.60
CA PRO A 132 -1.13 31.59 12.74
C PRO A 132 -0.97 32.31 11.39
N VAL A 133 -1.67 33.44 11.24
CA VAL A 133 -1.80 34.19 9.95
C VAL A 133 -0.46 34.56 9.33
N TRP A 134 0.53 34.90 10.17
CA TRP A 134 1.88 35.28 9.74
C TRP A 134 2.65 34.13 9.09
N LEU A 135 2.33 32.86 9.39
CA LEU A 135 3.07 31.71 8.86
C LEU A 135 2.80 31.51 7.36
N LEU A 136 1.52 31.61 6.97
CA LEU A 136 1.11 31.58 5.57
C LEU A 136 1.52 32.85 4.82
N SER A 137 1.78 33.95 5.54
CA SER A 137 2.15 35.26 4.99
C SER A 137 3.67 35.54 5.04
N SER A 138 4.50 34.54 5.37
CA SER A 138 5.95 34.71 5.49
C SER A 138 6.62 35.00 4.15
N GLY A 139 7.58 35.93 4.16
CA GLY A 139 8.42 36.26 3.01
C GLY A 139 9.55 35.26 2.73
N SER A 140 9.96 34.47 3.74
CA SER A 140 11.02 33.46 3.59
C SER A 140 10.47 32.06 3.32
N LEU A 141 9.31 31.71 3.90
CA LEU A 141 8.81 30.34 3.87
C LEU A 141 8.43 29.91 2.44
N ARG A 142 9.03 28.82 1.97
CA ARG A 142 8.78 28.21 0.66
C ARG A 142 8.02 26.89 0.78
N LYS A 143 8.28 26.13 1.85
CA LYS A 143 7.65 24.85 2.11
C LYS A 143 7.09 24.80 3.53
N LEU A 144 5.78 24.64 3.63
CA LEU A 144 5.07 24.35 4.88
C LEU A 144 4.45 22.96 4.78
N LEU A 145 4.89 22.04 5.64
CA LEU A 145 4.25 20.76 5.84
C LEU A 145 3.59 20.74 7.22
N ALA A 146 2.26 20.78 7.23
CA ALA A 146 1.42 20.81 8.43
C ALA A 146 0.24 19.82 8.33
N GLY A 147 0.43 18.73 7.60
CA GLY A 147 -0.50 17.62 7.54
C GLY A 147 -0.55 16.83 8.86
N TRP A 148 -1.51 15.92 8.99
CA TRP A 148 -1.67 15.05 10.16
C TRP A 148 -1.74 15.84 11.46
N ASN A 149 -2.63 16.83 11.49
CA ASN A 149 -2.82 17.77 12.59
C ASN A 149 -4.33 17.92 12.87
N HIS A 150 -4.73 18.99 13.57
CA HIS A 150 -6.11 19.22 14.01
C HIS A 150 -6.70 20.55 13.51
N VAL A 151 -6.07 21.17 12.51
CA VAL A 151 -6.39 22.49 12.00
C VAL A 151 -7.79 22.50 11.40
N SER A 152 -8.72 23.25 11.99
CA SER A 152 -10.12 23.33 11.55
C SER A 152 -10.39 24.45 10.54
N GLN A 153 -9.61 25.54 10.59
CA GLN A 153 -9.74 26.68 9.67
C GLN A 153 -8.37 27.27 9.35
N LEU A 154 -8.29 27.91 8.19
CA LEU A 154 -7.22 28.85 7.82
C LEU A 154 -7.75 30.29 7.92
N PRO A 155 -6.89 31.32 7.92
CA PRO A 155 -7.34 32.71 7.97
C PRO A 155 -8.16 33.07 6.72
N GLU A 156 -9.35 33.68 6.88
CA GLU A 156 -10.29 34.04 5.80
C GLU A 156 -9.60 34.75 4.61
N ARG A 157 -8.57 35.55 4.91
CA ARG A 157 -7.77 36.32 3.96
C ARG A 157 -6.29 36.12 4.26
N LEU A 158 -5.52 35.79 3.23
CA LEU A 158 -4.06 35.81 3.26
C LEU A 158 -3.49 37.12 2.72
N GLU A 159 -2.29 37.46 3.18
CA GLU A 159 -1.43 38.46 2.54
C GLU A 159 -0.54 37.80 1.47
N SER A 160 0.39 38.53 0.86
CA SER A 160 1.26 37.97 -0.19
C SER A 160 2.15 36.85 0.35
N SER A 161 1.97 35.63 -0.15
CA SER A 161 2.71 34.45 0.30
C SER A 161 3.78 34.04 -0.72
N GLN A 162 4.94 33.61 -0.22
CA GLN A 162 6.02 33.04 -1.04
C GLN A 162 6.04 31.51 -1.04
N LEU A 163 5.04 30.86 -0.44
CA LEU A 163 4.93 29.40 -0.42
C LEU A 163 4.87 28.82 -1.85
N GLU A 164 5.74 27.85 -2.11
CA GLU A 164 5.77 27.03 -3.32
C GLU A 164 5.12 25.65 -3.07
N VAL A 165 5.20 25.17 -1.83
CA VAL A 165 4.66 23.88 -1.37
C VAL A 165 3.88 24.07 -0.07
N LEU A 166 2.60 23.70 -0.09
CA LEU A 166 1.72 23.68 1.09
C LEU A 166 1.07 22.30 1.23
N ASP A 167 1.39 21.59 2.31
CA ASP A 167 0.72 20.34 2.70
C ASP A 167 -0.06 20.54 3.99
N LEU A 168 -1.36 20.23 3.92
CA LEU A 168 -2.36 20.31 4.98
C LEU A 168 -3.24 19.04 5.00
N GLN A 169 -2.75 17.93 4.45
CA GLN A 169 -3.47 16.65 4.44
C GLN A 169 -3.87 16.19 5.86
N HIS A 170 -4.93 15.40 6.03
CA HIS A 170 -5.37 14.89 7.35
C HIS A 170 -5.50 15.99 8.42
N ASN A 171 -6.34 16.97 8.12
CA ASN A 171 -6.74 18.04 9.04
C ASN A 171 -8.28 18.06 9.15
N ARG A 172 -8.87 19.20 9.52
CA ARG A 172 -10.31 19.35 9.75
C ARG A 172 -10.90 20.54 8.96
N LEU A 173 -10.21 20.97 7.90
CA LEU A 173 -10.57 22.14 7.10
C LEU A 173 -11.91 21.93 6.38
N THR A 174 -12.86 22.84 6.60
CA THR A 174 -14.14 22.88 5.87
C THR A 174 -14.10 23.78 4.65
N GLU A 175 -13.19 24.75 4.63
CA GLU A 175 -13.01 25.73 3.55
C GLU A 175 -11.53 26.11 3.40
N LEU A 176 -11.18 26.70 2.26
CA LEU A 176 -9.88 27.33 2.02
C LEU A 176 -10.07 28.85 1.82
N PRO A 177 -9.06 29.69 2.14
CA PRO A 177 -9.16 31.14 2.02
C PRO A 177 -9.52 31.54 0.58
N HIS A 178 -10.58 32.35 0.42
CA HIS A 178 -11.11 32.72 -0.89
C HIS A 178 -10.09 33.45 -1.80
N ASN A 179 -9.01 33.97 -1.20
CA ASN A 179 -7.92 34.65 -1.90
C ASN A 179 -6.60 33.84 -1.98
N LEU A 180 -6.61 32.56 -1.60
CA LEU A 180 -5.42 31.69 -1.52
C LEU A 180 -4.57 31.76 -2.80
N PHE A 181 -5.13 31.38 -3.95
CA PHE A 181 -4.41 31.34 -5.22
C PHE A 181 -4.06 32.73 -5.78
N ILE A 182 -4.86 33.76 -5.45
CA ILE A 182 -4.61 35.16 -5.80
C ILE A 182 -3.35 35.70 -5.08
N LYS A 183 -3.06 35.16 -3.88
CA LYS A 183 -2.05 35.67 -2.95
C LYS A 183 -0.79 34.81 -2.84
N ALA A 184 -0.92 33.49 -2.92
CA ALA A 184 0.17 32.53 -2.98
C ALA A 184 0.57 32.26 -4.44
N GLN A 185 1.02 33.31 -5.13
CA GLN A 185 1.30 33.25 -6.57
C GLN A 185 2.53 32.39 -6.94
N SER A 186 3.32 31.98 -5.94
CA SER A 186 4.44 31.06 -6.07
C SER A 186 4.03 29.59 -5.90
N LEU A 187 2.80 29.31 -5.46
CA LEU A 187 2.33 27.97 -5.07
C LEU A 187 2.22 27.05 -6.28
N ARG A 188 2.94 25.91 -6.21
CA ARG A 188 2.96 24.87 -7.24
C ARG A 188 2.34 23.56 -6.75
N TYR A 189 2.56 23.23 -5.48
CA TYR A 189 2.03 22.03 -4.83
C TYR A 189 1.04 22.42 -3.73
N LEU A 190 -0.18 21.89 -3.81
CA LEU A 190 -1.16 21.95 -2.73
C LEU A 190 -1.73 20.56 -2.44
N ASN A 191 -1.53 20.06 -1.22
CA ASN A 191 -2.24 18.88 -0.72
C ASN A 191 -3.14 19.25 0.46
N VAL A 192 -4.43 18.98 0.29
CA VAL A 192 -5.50 19.17 1.29
C VAL A 192 -6.38 17.92 1.36
N SER A 193 -5.83 16.76 0.98
CA SER A 193 -6.53 15.47 1.04
C SER A 193 -6.90 15.08 2.48
N ALA A 194 -7.93 14.25 2.67
CA ALA A 194 -8.46 13.92 4.01
C ALA A 194 -8.82 15.18 4.83
N ASN A 195 -9.68 16.02 4.27
CA ASN A 195 -10.29 17.17 4.95
C ASN A 195 -11.82 17.13 4.73
N LYS A 196 -12.51 18.26 4.90
CA LYS A 196 -13.98 18.38 4.82
C LYS A 196 -14.43 19.48 3.86
N LEU A 197 -13.63 19.75 2.82
CA LEU A 197 -13.90 20.79 1.81
C LEU A 197 -15.13 20.41 0.96
N ASP A 198 -16.07 21.33 0.76
CA ASP A 198 -17.24 21.15 -0.13
C ASP A 198 -17.12 21.91 -1.48
N ASP A 199 -16.23 22.90 -1.54
CA ASP A 199 -15.84 23.65 -2.74
C ASP A 199 -14.36 24.10 -2.68
N LEU A 200 -13.86 24.73 -3.74
CA LEU A 200 -12.51 25.29 -3.85
C LEU A 200 -12.55 26.83 -3.99
N PRO A 201 -11.45 27.55 -3.68
CA PRO A 201 -11.37 28.99 -3.93
C PRO A 201 -11.00 29.28 -5.39
N ALA A 202 -11.40 30.45 -5.91
CA ALA A 202 -11.09 30.83 -7.28
C ALA A 202 -9.58 31.06 -7.51
N ALA A 203 -9.07 30.61 -8.66
CA ALA A 203 -7.65 30.73 -9.03
C ALA A 203 -7.15 32.19 -9.16
N GLY A 204 -8.06 33.14 -9.45
CA GLY A 204 -7.72 34.50 -9.83
C GLY A 204 -8.91 35.46 -9.74
N THR A 205 -8.66 36.76 -9.93
CA THR A 205 -9.69 37.82 -9.92
C THR A 205 -10.44 37.99 -11.24
N SER A 206 -10.07 37.23 -12.27
CA SER A 206 -10.69 37.19 -13.60
C SER A 206 -10.45 35.82 -14.25
N GLU A 207 -11.19 35.46 -15.30
CA GLU A 207 -11.08 34.15 -15.96
C GLU A 207 -9.74 33.90 -16.69
N ASP A 208 -8.97 34.97 -16.92
CA ASP A 208 -7.63 34.98 -17.51
C ASP A 208 -6.49 34.98 -16.46
N ALA A 209 -6.81 35.18 -15.18
CA ALA A 209 -5.82 35.23 -14.11
C ALA A 209 -5.42 33.80 -13.68
N LEU A 210 -4.39 33.26 -14.35
CA LEU A 210 -3.89 31.90 -14.14
C LEU A 210 -2.98 31.78 -12.91
N SER A 211 -3.17 30.73 -12.12
CA SER A 211 -2.26 30.36 -11.03
C SER A 211 -1.00 29.63 -11.53
N ARG A 212 0.05 29.56 -10.70
CA ARG A 212 1.22 28.70 -10.94
C ARG A 212 1.11 27.27 -10.38
N LEU A 213 -0.10 26.84 -10.02
CA LEU A 213 -0.34 25.52 -9.45
C LEU A 213 -0.08 24.42 -10.50
N GLU A 214 0.80 23.47 -10.18
CA GLU A 214 1.21 22.34 -11.02
C GLU A 214 0.64 21.01 -10.48
N GLU A 215 0.46 20.88 -9.17
CA GLU A 215 -0.02 19.67 -8.48
C GLU A 215 -1.11 20.03 -7.45
N LEU A 216 -2.28 19.39 -7.56
CA LEU A 216 -3.42 19.58 -6.66
C LEU A 216 -3.99 18.25 -6.17
N TYR A 217 -3.84 17.99 -4.88
CA TYR A 217 -4.37 16.80 -4.20
C TYR A 217 -5.50 17.22 -3.25
N VAL A 218 -6.72 16.82 -3.58
CA VAL A 218 -7.97 17.12 -2.85
C VAL A 218 -8.78 15.83 -2.57
N THR A 219 -8.11 14.69 -2.55
CA THR A 219 -8.74 13.36 -2.38
C THR A 219 -9.37 13.19 -0.99
N ASN A 220 -10.46 12.43 -0.89
CA ASN A 220 -11.18 12.18 0.37
C ASN A 220 -11.66 13.49 1.03
N ASN A 221 -12.51 14.22 0.31
CA ASN A 221 -13.18 15.46 0.73
C ASN A 221 -14.69 15.35 0.40
N SER A 222 -15.43 16.46 0.41
CA SER A 222 -16.86 16.51 0.06
C SER A 222 -17.15 17.36 -1.18
N LEU A 223 -16.17 17.52 -2.08
CA LEU A 223 -16.29 18.37 -3.27
C LEU A 223 -17.41 17.91 -4.19
N THR A 224 -18.10 18.88 -4.79
CA THR A 224 -19.21 18.68 -5.74
C THR A 224 -18.90 19.37 -7.06
N ASP A 225 -19.72 19.14 -8.10
CA ASP A 225 -19.57 19.70 -9.45
C ASP A 225 -19.35 21.24 -9.49
N LYS A 226 -19.68 21.97 -8.41
CA LYS A 226 -19.37 23.39 -8.19
C LYS A 226 -17.88 23.74 -8.38
N CYS A 227 -16.96 22.85 -7.99
CA CYS A 227 -15.53 23.14 -8.05
C CYS A 227 -14.96 23.03 -9.48
N ILE A 228 -15.61 22.26 -10.36
CA ILE A 228 -15.14 21.99 -11.73
C ILE A 228 -14.99 23.27 -12.58
N PRO A 229 -15.92 24.25 -12.54
CA PRO A 229 -15.73 25.56 -13.14
C PRO A 229 -14.47 26.33 -12.74
N LEU A 230 -13.99 26.14 -11.51
CA LEU A 230 -12.88 26.89 -10.90
C LEU A 230 -11.52 26.33 -11.33
N LEU A 231 -11.43 25.00 -11.52
CA LEU A 231 -10.22 24.30 -11.96
C LEU A 231 -9.65 24.85 -13.27
N SER A 232 -10.48 25.42 -14.15
CA SER A 232 -10.04 26.04 -15.41
C SER A 232 -9.12 27.28 -15.25
N GLY A 233 -8.99 27.84 -14.04
CA GLY A 233 -7.99 28.87 -13.75
C GLY A 233 -6.58 28.30 -13.46
N HIS A 234 -6.46 26.98 -13.31
CA HIS A 234 -5.21 26.28 -13.03
C HIS A 234 -4.67 25.58 -14.31
N ALA A 235 -4.54 26.32 -15.41
CA ALA A 235 -4.16 25.77 -16.73
C ALA A 235 -2.71 25.19 -16.81
N LEU A 236 -1.94 25.28 -15.72
CA LEU A 236 -0.61 24.68 -15.58
C LEU A 236 -0.61 23.37 -14.75
N LEU A 237 -1.77 22.88 -14.33
CA LEU A 237 -1.88 21.59 -13.63
C LEU A 237 -1.37 20.44 -14.50
N LYS A 238 -0.48 19.66 -13.90
CA LYS A 238 0.02 18.37 -14.35
C LYS A 238 -0.65 17.24 -13.59
N VAL A 239 -0.84 17.39 -12.28
CA VAL A 239 -1.42 16.35 -11.42
C VAL A 239 -2.68 16.88 -10.75
N LEU A 240 -3.81 16.18 -10.93
CA LEU A 240 -5.10 16.52 -10.33
C LEU A 240 -5.75 15.28 -9.72
N HIS A 241 -5.73 15.19 -8.39
CA HIS A 241 -6.31 14.07 -7.64
C HIS A 241 -7.59 14.53 -6.91
N LEU A 242 -8.74 14.14 -7.46
CA LEU A 242 -10.11 14.42 -7.03
C LEU A 242 -10.82 13.18 -6.46
N ALA A 243 -10.09 12.10 -6.16
CA ALA A 243 -10.71 10.84 -5.78
C ALA A 243 -11.51 10.91 -4.47
N TYR A 244 -12.51 10.05 -4.33
CA TYR A 244 -13.39 9.97 -3.16
C TYR A 244 -13.98 11.34 -2.75
N ASN A 245 -14.62 11.98 -3.73
CA ASN A 245 -15.46 13.17 -3.57
C ASN A 245 -16.89 12.84 -4.03
N GLN A 246 -17.72 13.84 -4.33
CA GLN A 246 -19.14 13.66 -4.67
C GLN A 246 -19.50 14.11 -6.11
N LEU A 247 -18.51 14.14 -7.00
CA LEU A 247 -18.67 14.59 -8.39
C LEU A 247 -19.60 13.69 -9.20
N GLN A 248 -20.59 14.27 -9.87
CA GLN A 248 -21.51 13.56 -10.77
C GLN A 248 -21.20 13.81 -12.25
N THR A 249 -20.65 14.99 -12.58
CA THR A 249 -20.19 15.34 -13.92
C THR A 249 -18.85 16.06 -13.88
N PHE A 250 -18.04 15.86 -14.92
CA PHE A 250 -16.94 16.76 -15.25
C PHE A 250 -17.36 17.52 -16.51
N THR A 251 -17.44 18.85 -16.48
CA THR A 251 -17.91 19.62 -17.64
C THR A 251 -16.85 19.65 -18.76
N ALA A 252 -17.23 19.24 -19.97
CA ALA A 252 -16.31 19.09 -21.11
C ALA A 252 -15.47 20.33 -21.41
N SER A 253 -16.07 21.52 -21.40
CA SER A 253 -15.40 22.81 -21.66
C SER A 253 -14.44 23.25 -20.56
N LYS A 254 -14.50 22.64 -19.37
CA LYS A 254 -13.62 22.91 -18.24
C LYS A 254 -12.40 21.99 -18.24
N LEU A 255 -12.59 20.71 -18.59
CA LEU A 255 -11.52 19.74 -18.83
C LEU A 255 -10.61 20.16 -20.00
N ALA A 256 -11.20 20.72 -21.07
CA ALA A 256 -10.46 21.20 -22.24
C ALA A 256 -9.42 22.30 -21.95
N ARG A 257 -9.51 23.00 -20.81
CA ARG A 257 -8.51 24.02 -20.38
C ARG A 257 -7.31 23.44 -19.61
N LEU A 258 -7.29 22.13 -19.33
CA LEU A 258 -6.21 21.45 -18.60
C LEU A 258 -5.22 20.76 -19.57
N GLU A 259 -4.74 21.49 -20.57
CA GLU A 259 -3.89 20.95 -21.65
C GLU A 259 -2.54 20.39 -21.17
N GLN A 260 -2.04 20.84 -20.01
CA GLN A 260 -0.78 20.39 -19.42
C GLN A 260 -0.92 19.15 -18.53
N LEU A 261 -2.13 18.60 -18.39
CA LEU A 261 -2.42 17.52 -17.45
C LEU A 261 -1.70 16.22 -17.86
N GLU A 262 -0.92 15.68 -16.93
CA GLU A 262 -0.06 14.50 -17.04
C GLU A 262 -0.66 13.32 -16.25
N GLU A 263 -1.31 13.58 -15.10
CA GLU A 263 -2.05 12.61 -14.29
C GLU A 263 -3.42 13.16 -13.83
N LEU A 264 -4.47 12.35 -14.01
CA LEU A 264 -5.84 12.64 -13.56
C LEU A 264 -6.40 11.46 -12.77
N ASP A 265 -6.77 11.70 -11.52
CA ASP A 265 -7.50 10.75 -10.69
C ASP A 265 -8.85 11.33 -10.27
N VAL A 266 -9.94 10.68 -10.71
CA VAL A 266 -11.34 11.01 -10.39
C VAL A 266 -12.07 9.80 -9.78
N SER A 267 -11.31 8.83 -9.25
CA SER A 267 -11.84 7.55 -8.77
C SER A 267 -12.76 7.71 -7.55
N GLY A 268 -13.67 6.78 -7.30
CA GLY A 268 -14.54 6.82 -6.12
C GLY A 268 -15.56 7.97 -6.10
N ASN A 269 -15.91 8.52 -7.26
CA ASN A 269 -16.93 9.56 -7.43
C ASN A 269 -18.24 8.93 -7.98
N ARG A 270 -19.13 9.74 -8.57
CA ARG A 270 -20.42 9.32 -9.15
C ARG A 270 -20.51 9.65 -10.65
N LEU A 271 -19.36 9.72 -11.33
CA LEU A 271 -19.28 10.08 -12.75
C LEU A 271 -19.96 9.01 -13.62
N ARG A 272 -20.80 9.46 -14.57
CA ARG A 272 -21.44 8.57 -15.56
C ARG A 272 -20.64 8.41 -16.86
N SER A 273 -19.71 9.33 -17.12
CA SER A 273 -18.80 9.29 -18.27
C SER A 273 -17.62 10.25 -18.03
N VAL A 274 -16.50 9.98 -18.70
CA VAL A 274 -15.42 10.97 -18.88
C VAL A 274 -15.67 11.70 -20.20
N PRO A 275 -15.62 13.05 -20.26
CA PRO A 275 -15.87 13.79 -21.50
C PRO A 275 -14.85 13.46 -22.60
N THR A 276 -15.28 13.48 -23.86
CA THR A 276 -14.40 13.33 -25.02
C THR A 276 -13.34 14.44 -25.15
N THR A 277 -13.52 15.57 -24.47
CA THR A 277 -12.49 16.62 -24.32
C THR A 277 -11.32 16.21 -23.43
N ILE A 278 -11.29 15.00 -22.87
CA ILE A 278 -10.06 14.38 -22.34
C ILE A 278 -8.97 14.33 -23.43
N LEU A 279 -9.35 14.27 -24.72
CA LEU A 279 -8.44 14.36 -25.86
C LEU A 279 -7.66 15.69 -25.96
N SER A 280 -8.08 16.75 -25.25
CA SER A 280 -7.30 17.99 -25.12
C SER A 280 -6.07 17.83 -24.20
N CYS A 281 -6.08 16.86 -23.28
CA CYS A 281 -5.01 16.61 -22.33
C CYS A 281 -3.89 15.78 -22.99
N GLN A 282 -3.23 16.33 -24.00
CA GLN A 282 -2.28 15.63 -24.87
C GLN A 282 -1.04 15.04 -24.17
N ARG A 283 -0.79 15.42 -22.91
CA ARG A 283 0.29 14.86 -22.07
C ARG A 283 -0.14 13.76 -21.11
N LEU A 284 -1.45 13.51 -21.00
CA LEU A 284 -2.01 12.64 -19.98
C LEU A 284 -1.48 11.22 -20.15
N HIS A 285 -0.75 10.75 -19.14
CA HIS A 285 -0.17 9.42 -19.12
C HIS A 285 -0.81 8.48 -18.09
N THR A 286 -1.49 9.05 -17.09
CA THR A 286 -2.21 8.31 -16.05
C THR A 286 -3.66 8.79 -15.98
N LEU A 287 -4.63 7.90 -16.21
CA LEU A 287 -6.04 8.15 -15.93
C LEU A 287 -6.59 7.10 -14.95
N SER A 288 -6.93 7.53 -13.74
CA SER A 288 -7.64 6.72 -12.75
C SER A 288 -9.08 7.23 -12.62
N ALA A 289 -10.05 6.37 -12.92
CA ALA A 289 -11.47 6.67 -12.79
C ALA A 289 -12.26 5.45 -12.26
N HIS A 290 -11.61 4.62 -11.44
CA HIS A 290 -12.23 3.43 -10.87
C HIS A 290 -13.34 3.77 -9.88
N SER A 291 -14.20 2.80 -9.54
CA SER A 291 -15.25 2.95 -8.51
C SER A 291 -16.18 4.15 -8.79
N ASN A 292 -16.65 4.26 -10.04
CA ASN A 292 -17.58 5.29 -10.52
C ASN A 292 -18.84 4.61 -11.14
N CYS A 293 -19.68 5.37 -11.84
CA CYS A 293 -20.85 4.86 -12.58
C CYS A 293 -20.65 4.94 -14.10
N ILE A 294 -19.41 4.84 -14.59
CA ILE A 294 -19.08 5.04 -16.01
C ILE A 294 -19.63 3.86 -16.80
N ASN A 295 -20.50 4.15 -17.78
CA ASN A 295 -21.14 3.14 -18.61
C ASN A 295 -20.65 3.11 -20.08
N THR A 296 -20.05 4.21 -20.55
CA THR A 296 -19.45 4.32 -21.88
C THR A 296 -17.94 4.36 -21.78
N PHE A 297 -17.23 3.51 -22.53
CA PHE A 297 -15.77 3.52 -22.57
C PHE A 297 -15.23 4.85 -23.14
N PRO A 298 -14.28 5.52 -22.46
CA PRO A 298 -13.78 6.82 -22.89
C PRO A 298 -12.73 6.73 -24.00
N GLU A 299 -12.66 7.74 -24.86
CA GLU A 299 -11.71 7.84 -25.98
C GLU A 299 -10.23 8.02 -25.56
N VAL A 300 -9.90 7.81 -24.29
CA VAL A 300 -8.55 7.96 -23.69
C VAL A 300 -7.47 7.16 -24.45
N LEU A 301 -7.83 6.03 -25.07
CA LEU A 301 -6.91 5.22 -25.88
C LEU A 301 -6.50 5.85 -27.22
N GLN A 302 -6.92 7.08 -27.53
CA GLN A 302 -6.38 7.86 -28.65
C GLN A 302 -5.24 8.81 -28.23
N LEU A 303 -4.95 8.94 -26.92
CA LEU A 303 -3.92 9.85 -26.43
C LEU A 303 -2.49 9.29 -26.66
N PRO A 304 -1.52 10.13 -27.09
CA PRO A 304 -0.20 9.65 -27.50
C PRO A 304 0.72 9.25 -26.33
N GLU A 305 0.49 9.81 -25.14
CA GLU A 305 1.33 9.60 -23.94
C GLU A 305 0.75 8.61 -22.93
N ILE A 306 -0.44 8.04 -23.18
CA ILE A 306 -1.15 7.20 -22.20
C ILE A 306 -0.38 5.91 -21.87
N LYS A 307 -0.20 5.64 -20.56
CA LYS A 307 0.54 4.50 -20.00
C LYS A 307 -0.36 3.63 -19.11
N CYS A 308 -1.15 4.25 -18.24
CA CYS A 308 -1.98 3.57 -17.25
C CYS A 308 -3.42 4.10 -17.33
N VAL A 309 -4.37 3.18 -17.48
CA VAL A 309 -5.81 3.48 -17.49
C VAL A 309 -6.53 2.53 -16.55
N ASP A 310 -7.10 3.05 -15.45
CA ASP A 310 -7.91 2.29 -14.51
C ASP A 310 -9.38 2.71 -14.60
N LEU A 311 -10.20 1.82 -15.14
CA LEU A 311 -11.65 1.95 -15.27
C LEU A 311 -12.37 0.83 -14.49
N SER A 312 -11.69 0.21 -13.53
CA SER A 312 -12.26 -0.88 -12.73
C SER A 312 -13.43 -0.43 -11.84
N CYS A 313 -14.27 -1.36 -11.38
CA CYS A 313 -15.44 -1.09 -10.54
C CYS A 313 -16.38 -0.02 -11.15
N ASN A 314 -16.88 -0.26 -12.36
CA ASN A 314 -17.74 0.66 -13.13
C ASN A 314 -18.93 -0.11 -13.78
N GLU A 315 -19.72 0.57 -14.62
CA GLU A 315 -20.91 0.02 -15.28
C GLU A 315 -20.70 -0.19 -16.80
N LEU A 316 -19.45 -0.37 -17.27
CA LEU A 316 -19.13 -0.55 -18.69
C LEU A 316 -19.82 -1.79 -19.29
N THR A 317 -20.34 -1.66 -20.51
CA THR A 317 -20.93 -2.77 -21.28
C THR A 317 -20.05 -3.25 -22.44
N ASP A 318 -19.39 -2.32 -23.13
CA ASP A 318 -18.63 -2.56 -24.36
C ASP A 318 -17.40 -1.62 -24.40
N VAL A 319 -16.38 -1.96 -25.19
CA VAL A 319 -15.16 -1.15 -25.35
C VAL A 319 -14.94 -0.75 -26.80
N THR A 320 -14.77 0.56 -27.03
CA THR A 320 -14.48 1.16 -28.34
C THR A 320 -12.97 1.32 -28.54
N LEU A 321 -12.33 0.28 -29.09
CA LEU A 321 -10.88 0.29 -29.36
C LEU A 321 -10.52 1.04 -30.66
N PRO A 322 -9.38 1.76 -30.69
CA PRO A 322 -8.76 2.24 -31.92
C PRO A 322 -8.19 1.08 -32.76
N GLU A 323 -7.87 1.32 -34.04
CA GLU A 323 -7.23 0.31 -34.91
C GLU A 323 -5.86 -0.15 -34.41
N THR A 324 -5.14 0.73 -33.71
CA THR A 324 -3.87 0.46 -33.05
C THR A 324 -3.89 1.03 -31.63
N LEU A 325 -3.47 0.22 -30.64
CA LEU A 325 -3.34 0.67 -29.26
C LEU A 325 -2.15 1.64 -29.11
N PRO A 326 -2.20 2.60 -28.16
CA PRO A 326 -1.08 3.51 -27.89
C PRO A 326 0.22 2.74 -27.58
N PRO A 327 1.35 3.08 -28.23
CA PRO A 327 2.61 2.33 -28.10
C PRO A 327 3.29 2.49 -26.72
N LYS A 328 2.70 3.31 -25.83
CA LYS A 328 3.15 3.56 -24.46
C LYS A 328 2.26 2.90 -23.40
N LEU A 329 1.15 2.27 -23.79
CA LEU A 329 0.19 1.64 -22.88
C LEU A 329 0.83 0.43 -22.17
N LEU A 330 0.98 0.54 -20.85
CA LEU A 330 1.55 -0.48 -19.99
C LEU A 330 0.48 -1.22 -19.18
N GLU A 331 -0.51 -0.49 -18.69
CA GLU A 331 -1.50 -0.98 -17.72
C GLU A 331 -2.91 -0.56 -18.13
N LEU A 332 -3.83 -1.53 -18.25
CA LEU A 332 -5.25 -1.31 -18.49
C LEU A 332 -6.05 -2.21 -17.56
N ASP A 333 -6.84 -1.62 -16.68
CA ASP A 333 -7.64 -2.35 -15.69
C ASP A 333 -9.14 -2.09 -15.88
N LEU A 334 -9.86 -3.15 -16.25
CA LEU A 334 -11.30 -3.20 -16.50
C LEU A 334 -12.02 -4.14 -15.51
N THR A 335 -11.36 -4.62 -14.45
CA THR A 335 -11.96 -5.52 -13.44
C THR A 335 -13.15 -4.87 -12.70
N GLY A 336 -14.04 -5.66 -12.10
CA GLY A 336 -15.26 -5.16 -11.48
C GLY A 336 -16.21 -4.45 -12.45
N ASN A 337 -16.28 -4.86 -13.72
CA ASN A 337 -17.27 -4.35 -14.69
C ASN A 337 -18.22 -5.50 -15.09
N PRO A 338 -19.23 -5.84 -14.25
CA PRO A 338 -19.99 -7.09 -14.38
C PRO A 338 -20.94 -7.16 -15.58
N ARG A 339 -21.03 -6.09 -16.39
CA ARG A 339 -21.77 -6.08 -17.67
C ARG A 339 -20.87 -6.03 -18.90
N LEU A 340 -19.55 -5.95 -18.71
CA LEU A 340 -18.60 -5.80 -19.79
C LEU A 340 -18.51 -7.10 -20.61
N ASN A 341 -18.82 -6.99 -21.89
CA ASN A 341 -18.62 -8.03 -22.87
C ASN A 341 -17.48 -7.61 -23.82
N LEU A 342 -16.49 -8.48 -24.01
CA LEU A 342 -15.39 -8.27 -24.93
C LEU A 342 -15.43 -9.34 -26.02
N ASP A 343 -15.49 -8.90 -27.29
CA ASP A 343 -15.41 -9.80 -28.41
C ASP A 343 -13.98 -10.34 -28.60
N HIS A 344 -13.84 -11.44 -29.33
CA HIS A 344 -12.54 -12.08 -29.54
C HIS A 344 -11.51 -11.13 -30.15
N LYS A 345 -11.90 -10.21 -31.05
CA LYS A 345 -10.97 -9.25 -31.65
C LYS A 345 -10.46 -8.23 -30.62
N SER A 346 -11.33 -7.75 -29.74
CA SER A 346 -10.91 -6.85 -28.66
C SER A 346 -9.98 -7.55 -27.66
N LEU A 347 -10.29 -8.79 -27.28
CA LEU A 347 -9.41 -9.58 -26.40
C LEU A 347 -8.04 -9.84 -27.05
N GLU A 348 -7.99 -10.22 -28.33
CA GLU A 348 -6.74 -10.41 -29.08
C GLU A 348 -5.87 -9.15 -29.15
N LEU A 349 -6.48 -7.96 -29.26
CA LEU A 349 -5.76 -6.68 -29.21
C LEU A 349 -5.25 -6.37 -27.79
N LEU A 350 -6.12 -6.46 -26.79
CA LEU A 350 -5.83 -6.06 -25.39
C LEU A 350 -4.83 -6.99 -24.70
N ASN A 351 -4.78 -8.28 -25.05
CA ASN A 351 -3.82 -9.24 -24.51
C ASN A 351 -2.34 -8.93 -24.85
N ASN A 352 -2.06 -7.94 -25.70
CA ASN A 352 -0.70 -7.46 -25.98
C ASN A 352 -0.23 -6.37 -24.98
N ILE A 353 -1.11 -5.85 -24.12
CA ILE A 353 -0.76 -4.88 -23.08
C ILE A 353 -0.02 -5.58 -21.95
N ARG A 354 1.06 -4.97 -21.45
CA ARG A 354 1.96 -5.56 -20.44
C ARG A 354 1.24 -5.99 -19.15
N CYS A 355 0.22 -5.24 -18.72
CA CYS A 355 -0.68 -5.60 -17.63
C CYS A 355 -2.11 -5.26 -18.05
N PHE A 356 -2.77 -6.18 -18.75
CA PHE A 356 -4.22 -6.15 -18.94
C PHE A 356 -4.90 -6.91 -17.79
N ARG A 357 -5.87 -6.29 -17.13
CA ARG A 357 -6.72 -6.91 -16.12
C ARG A 357 -8.19 -6.75 -16.53
N VAL A 358 -8.94 -7.84 -16.52
CA VAL A 358 -10.40 -7.88 -16.72
C VAL A 358 -10.95 -9.07 -15.95
N ASP A 359 -12.22 -9.02 -15.57
CA ASP A 359 -12.88 -10.14 -14.88
C ASP A 359 -12.91 -11.38 -15.80
N PRO A 360 -12.76 -12.61 -15.26
CA PRO A 360 -13.02 -13.81 -16.03
C PRO A 360 -14.48 -13.82 -16.50
N SER A 361 -14.71 -14.26 -17.75
CA SER A 361 -16.04 -14.21 -18.35
C SER A 361 -17.09 -14.95 -17.50
N PRO A 362 -18.36 -14.51 -17.46
CA PRO A 362 -19.38 -15.13 -16.63
C PRO A 362 -19.59 -16.64 -16.88
N SER A 363 -19.24 -17.14 -18.07
CA SER A 363 -19.25 -18.57 -18.39
C SER A 363 -18.10 -19.38 -17.77
N ALA A 364 -17.04 -18.73 -17.29
CA ALA A 364 -15.95 -19.35 -16.54
C ALA A 364 -16.23 -19.45 -15.03
N GLN A 365 -17.24 -18.74 -14.51
CA GLN A 365 -17.76 -18.90 -13.14
C GLN A 365 -18.58 -20.20 -13.03
N CYS A 366 -17.95 -21.35 -13.26
CA CYS A 366 -18.64 -22.64 -13.41
C CYS A 366 -17.83 -23.85 -12.89
N ALA A 367 -17.15 -23.68 -11.75
CA ALA A 367 -16.45 -24.75 -11.04
C ALA A 367 -16.76 -24.81 -9.53
N SER A 368 -16.71 -23.65 -8.83
CA SER A 368 -16.88 -23.57 -7.37
C SER A 368 -18.32 -23.80 -6.90
N GLU A 369 -19.31 -23.21 -7.59
CA GLU A 369 -20.73 -23.18 -7.15
C GLU A 369 -21.52 -24.51 -7.34
N ARG A 370 -20.85 -25.68 -7.35
CA ARG A 370 -21.54 -26.97 -7.52
C ARG A 370 -22.29 -27.47 -6.28
N HIS A 371 -22.20 -26.76 -5.16
CA HIS A 371 -22.97 -27.04 -3.93
C HIS A 371 -23.64 -25.74 -3.46
N GLY A 372 -24.96 -25.75 -3.31
CA GLY A 372 -25.80 -24.57 -3.06
C GLY A 372 -25.74 -23.99 -1.63
N ALA A 373 -24.54 -23.88 -1.06
CA ALA A 373 -24.30 -23.11 0.15
C ALA A 373 -23.81 -21.69 -0.23
N PRO A 374 -24.19 -20.64 0.50
CA PRO A 374 -23.68 -19.28 0.23
C PRO A 374 -22.17 -19.20 0.47
N ALA A 375 -21.50 -18.33 -0.29
CA ALA A 375 -20.09 -18.03 -0.09
C ALA A 375 -19.87 -17.38 1.29
N VAL A 376 -19.00 -18.00 2.10
CA VAL A 376 -18.71 -17.55 3.48
C VAL A 376 -17.73 -16.34 3.49
N TRP A 377 -17.08 -16.07 2.36
CA TRP A 377 -16.26 -14.89 2.14
C TRP A 377 -16.33 -14.43 0.68
N SER A 378 -16.10 -13.14 0.48
CA SER A 378 -15.73 -12.55 -0.81
C SER A 378 -14.34 -11.93 -0.67
N HIS A 379 -13.65 -11.64 -1.77
CA HIS A 379 -12.40 -10.92 -1.70
C HIS A 379 -12.17 -10.04 -2.93
N GLY A 380 -11.29 -9.05 -2.76
CA GLY A 380 -10.75 -8.24 -3.83
C GLY A 380 -9.35 -7.77 -3.45
N TYR A 381 -8.50 -7.58 -4.45
CA TYR A 381 -7.15 -7.09 -4.24
C TYR A 381 -6.77 -6.12 -5.35
N THR A 382 -5.80 -5.26 -5.05
CA THR A 382 -5.17 -4.42 -6.07
C THR A 382 -3.68 -4.36 -5.83
N GLU A 383 -2.94 -4.12 -6.90
CA GLU A 383 -1.49 -3.92 -6.88
C GLU A 383 -1.22 -2.75 -7.82
N ALA A 384 -0.59 -1.70 -7.30
CA ALA A 384 -0.22 -0.49 -8.03
C ALA A 384 1.30 -0.28 -7.96
N SER A 385 1.89 0.10 -9.09
CA SER A 385 3.28 0.54 -9.09
C SER A 385 3.39 1.96 -8.53
N GLY A 386 4.35 2.18 -7.63
CA GLY A 386 4.68 3.54 -7.15
C GLY A 386 5.43 4.33 -8.23
N VAL A 387 5.83 5.56 -7.89
CA VAL A 387 6.51 6.54 -8.78
C VAL A 387 7.70 5.97 -9.59
N ARG A 388 8.29 4.86 -9.14
CA ARG A 388 9.35 4.11 -9.85
C ARG A 388 8.87 3.31 -11.08
N ASN A 389 7.56 3.28 -11.39
CA ASN A 389 6.96 2.56 -12.53
C ASN A 389 7.38 1.06 -12.63
N LYS A 390 7.56 0.45 -11.47
CA LYS A 390 7.99 -0.95 -11.31
C LYS A 390 7.26 -1.56 -10.12
N LEU A 391 6.35 -2.48 -10.39
CA LEU A 391 5.66 -3.26 -9.37
C LEU A 391 6.68 -4.10 -8.59
N CYS A 392 6.84 -3.79 -7.29
CA CYS A 392 7.74 -4.50 -6.36
C CYS A 392 6.96 -5.18 -5.23
N VAL A 393 5.71 -5.56 -5.51
CA VAL A 393 4.74 -6.18 -4.61
C VAL A 393 4.00 -7.28 -5.34
N ALA A 394 3.37 -8.19 -4.60
CA ALA A 394 2.50 -9.22 -5.17
C ALA A 394 1.40 -9.64 -4.17
N ALA A 395 0.20 -9.90 -4.68
CA ALA A 395 -0.90 -10.51 -3.92
C ALA A 395 -0.98 -12.03 -4.14
N LEU A 396 -1.33 -12.77 -3.09
CA LEU A 396 -1.87 -14.13 -3.18
C LEU A 396 -3.32 -14.08 -2.70
N ALA A 397 -4.23 -14.62 -3.49
CA ALA A 397 -5.64 -14.75 -3.12
C ALA A 397 -6.19 -16.06 -3.69
N GLN A 398 -6.62 -16.95 -2.78
CA GLN A 398 -7.20 -18.25 -3.07
C GLN A 398 -8.43 -18.41 -2.18
N ASP A 399 -9.60 -18.25 -2.78
CA ASP A 399 -10.92 -18.39 -2.14
C ASP A 399 -11.25 -19.84 -1.76
N SER A 400 -10.57 -20.79 -2.41
CA SER A 400 -10.58 -22.23 -2.12
C SER A 400 -9.14 -22.76 -2.11
N PHE A 401 -8.70 -23.29 -0.97
CA PHE A 401 -7.33 -23.78 -0.75
C PHE A 401 -7.36 -25.10 0.03
N CYS A 402 -6.59 -26.12 -0.39
CA CYS A 402 -6.46 -27.45 0.23
C CYS A 402 -7.73 -28.30 0.52
N GLY A 403 -8.93 -27.73 0.55
CA GLY A 403 -10.16 -28.44 0.91
C GLY A 403 -11.43 -27.61 0.69
N ILE A 404 -12.53 -28.06 1.29
CA ILE A 404 -13.83 -27.37 1.26
C ILE A 404 -13.87 -26.37 2.43
N ARG A 405 -14.19 -25.10 2.13
CA ARG A 405 -14.25 -24.01 3.14
C ARG A 405 -12.92 -23.77 3.88
N GLU A 406 -11.82 -23.77 3.13
CA GLU A 406 -10.52 -23.22 3.55
C GLU A 406 -10.04 -22.22 2.48
N ALA A 407 -9.35 -21.15 2.89
CA ALA A 407 -8.93 -20.07 1.98
C ALA A 407 -7.60 -19.43 2.42
N LEU A 408 -6.82 -18.96 1.45
CA LEU A 408 -5.46 -18.44 1.67
C LEU A 408 -5.26 -17.07 0.99
N TYR A 409 -4.82 -16.09 1.79
CA TYR A 409 -4.57 -14.73 1.35
C TYR A 409 -3.18 -14.27 1.78
N GLY A 410 -2.48 -13.49 0.96
CA GLY A 410 -1.14 -13.01 1.27
C GLY A 410 -0.76 -11.73 0.53
N VAL A 411 0.14 -10.95 1.14
CA VAL A 411 0.71 -9.73 0.55
C VAL A 411 2.21 -9.72 0.76
N PHE A 412 2.94 -9.57 -0.35
CA PHE A 412 4.40 -9.59 -0.39
C PHE A 412 4.95 -8.24 -0.88
N ASP A 413 6.01 -7.73 -0.24
CA ASP A 413 6.61 -6.42 -0.52
C ASP A 413 8.13 -6.55 -0.57
N GLY A 414 8.73 -6.19 -1.71
CA GLY A 414 10.16 -6.34 -1.99
C GLY A 414 10.97 -5.03 -1.97
N ASP A 415 10.39 -3.91 -1.52
CA ASP A 415 10.95 -2.53 -1.50
C ASP A 415 11.36 -1.99 -2.90
N ARG A 416 12.35 -2.62 -3.53
CA ARG A 416 12.91 -2.27 -4.86
C ARG A 416 13.04 -3.47 -5.79
N ASN A 417 12.75 -4.68 -5.31
CA ASN A 417 12.84 -5.91 -6.08
C ASN A 417 11.46 -6.52 -6.33
N ALA A 418 11.25 -7.05 -7.53
CA ALA A 418 10.00 -7.72 -7.93
C ALA A 418 10.13 -9.25 -7.87
N GLU A 419 11.36 -9.76 -7.82
CA GLU A 419 11.67 -11.19 -7.91
C GLU A 419 11.24 -11.95 -6.64
N VAL A 420 11.56 -11.44 -5.45
CA VAL A 420 11.15 -12.08 -4.18
C VAL A 420 9.62 -12.06 -4.00
N PRO A 421 8.89 -10.93 -4.20
CA PRO A 421 7.42 -10.94 -4.15
C PRO A 421 6.76 -11.93 -5.12
N HIS A 422 7.22 -11.99 -6.36
CA HIS A 422 6.67 -12.90 -7.36
C HIS A 422 7.00 -14.37 -7.05
N LEU A 423 8.23 -14.68 -6.61
CA LEU A 423 8.57 -16.03 -6.15
C LEU A 423 7.71 -16.47 -4.95
N LEU A 424 7.44 -15.57 -4.00
CA LEU A 424 6.56 -15.85 -2.86
C LEU A 424 5.12 -16.09 -3.32
N GLN A 425 4.56 -15.22 -4.16
CA GLN A 425 3.24 -15.39 -4.78
C GLN A 425 3.08 -16.76 -5.45
N CYS A 426 4.07 -17.18 -6.26
CA CYS A 426 3.99 -18.43 -7.01
C CYS A 426 4.28 -19.71 -6.21
N THR A 427 4.75 -19.64 -4.95
CA THR A 427 5.21 -20.85 -4.22
C THR A 427 4.83 -20.94 -2.74
N MET A 428 4.38 -19.84 -2.11
CA MET A 428 4.01 -19.82 -0.68
C MET A 428 2.79 -20.72 -0.40
N GLY A 429 1.80 -20.76 -1.31
CA GLY A 429 0.63 -21.63 -1.21
C GLY A 429 1.00 -23.12 -1.24
N ASP A 430 1.80 -23.54 -2.21
CA ASP A 430 2.28 -24.93 -2.32
C ASP A 430 3.08 -25.37 -1.08
N VAL A 431 3.89 -24.48 -0.51
CA VAL A 431 4.62 -24.79 0.73
C VAL A 431 3.69 -24.88 1.93
N LEU A 432 2.68 -24.00 2.05
CA LEU A 432 1.68 -24.12 3.12
C LEU A 432 0.93 -25.46 3.01
N ALA A 433 0.59 -25.89 1.79
CA ALA A 433 -0.02 -27.19 1.53
C ALA A 433 0.93 -28.36 1.90
N GLU A 434 2.21 -28.31 1.50
CA GLU A 434 3.23 -29.29 1.90
C GLU A 434 3.34 -29.42 3.44
N GLU A 435 3.43 -28.29 4.16
CA GLU A 435 3.65 -28.27 5.61
C GLU A 435 2.39 -28.68 6.40
N LEU A 436 1.18 -28.40 5.89
CA LEU A 436 -0.08 -28.92 6.45
C LEU A 436 -0.12 -30.45 6.40
N HIS A 437 0.29 -31.06 5.28
CA HIS A 437 0.35 -32.52 5.11
C HIS A 437 1.47 -33.19 5.93
N ARG A 438 2.51 -32.46 6.36
CA ARG A 438 3.64 -33.02 7.13
C ARG A 438 3.32 -33.41 8.57
N GLY A 439 2.15 -33.03 9.10
CA GLY A 439 1.42 -33.74 10.15
C GLY A 439 2.01 -33.83 11.57
N GLN A 440 3.26 -33.45 11.83
CA GLN A 440 3.89 -33.68 13.15
C GLN A 440 3.54 -32.64 14.23
N ARG A 441 3.20 -31.40 13.86
CA ARG A 441 2.58 -30.38 14.73
C ARG A 441 1.72 -29.42 13.90
N GLN A 442 0.39 -29.58 13.94
CA GLN A 442 -0.55 -28.71 13.19
C GLN A 442 -0.62 -27.26 13.71
N GLU A 443 0.06 -26.91 14.80
CA GLU A 443 0.12 -25.53 15.30
C GLU A 443 1.24 -24.69 14.65
N ASP A 444 2.38 -25.33 14.31
CA ASP A 444 3.61 -24.66 13.86
C ASP A 444 3.69 -24.44 12.34
N TYR A 445 2.72 -24.93 11.55
CA TYR A 445 2.78 -24.97 10.07
C TYR A 445 3.08 -23.61 9.40
N MET A 446 2.57 -22.50 9.95
CA MET A 446 2.90 -21.15 9.48
C MET A 446 4.38 -20.81 9.63
N SER A 447 4.96 -21.07 10.81
CA SER A 447 6.39 -20.86 11.06
C SER A 447 7.24 -21.73 10.14
N ASN A 448 6.85 -23.00 9.96
CA ASN A 448 7.52 -23.94 9.07
C ASN A 448 7.44 -23.49 7.61
N THR A 449 6.32 -22.91 7.18
CA THR A 449 6.12 -22.40 5.82
C THR A 449 7.10 -21.27 5.50
N PHE A 450 7.25 -20.29 6.39
CA PHE A 450 8.22 -19.21 6.22
C PHE A 450 9.68 -19.73 6.27
N LEU A 451 9.99 -20.70 7.15
CA LEU A 451 11.31 -21.35 7.23
C LEU A 451 11.63 -22.22 6.00
N THR A 452 10.63 -22.86 5.39
CA THR A 452 10.76 -23.60 4.13
C THR A 452 10.87 -22.64 2.94
N MET A 453 10.14 -21.52 2.93
CA MET A 453 10.28 -20.51 1.89
C MET A 453 11.63 -19.78 1.91
N GLN A 454 12.22 -19.51 3.08
CA GLN A 454 13.60 -19.01 3.15
C GLN A 454 14.57 -19.91 2.38
N ARG A 455 14.36 -21.24 2.41
CA ARG A 455 15.17 -22.21 1.68
C ARG A 455 14.81 -22.25 0.19
N LYS A 456 13.52 -22.23 -0.18
CA LYS A 456 13.09 -22.19 -1.59
C LYS A 456 13.47 -20.89 -2.33
N LEU A 457 13.67 -19.76 -1.62
CA LEU A 457 14.17 -18.51 -2.22
C LEU A 457 15.63 -18.59 -2.75
N GLY A 458 16.39 -19.63 -2.41
CA GLY A 458 17.66 -19.97 -3.05
C GLY A 458 18.66 -18.80 -3.15
N THR A 459 19.17 -18.53 -4.35
CA THR A 459 20.13 -17.46 -4.64
C THR A 459 19.51 -16.06 -4.59
N ALA A 460 18.23 -15.90 -4.96
CA ALA A 460 17.51 -14.63 -4.85
C ALA A 460 17.44 -14.18 -3.39
N GLY A 461 17.04 -15.09 -2.50
CA GLY A 461 16.98 -14.90 -1.04
C GLY A 461 18.34 -14.79 -0.34
N GLN A 462 19.47 -14.86 -1.06
CA GLN A 462 20.75 -14.44 -0.51
C GLN A 462 20.84 -12.92 -0.49
N ARG A 463 20.70 -12.26 -1.65
CA ARG A 463 20.99 -10.82 -1.81
C ARG A 463 19.79 -9.90 -1.68
N MET A 464 18.58 -10.42 -1.88
CA MET A 464 17.32 -9.69 -1.81
C MET A 464 16.47 -10.25 -0.69
N GLY A 465 15.48 -9.47 -0.24
CA GLY A 465 14.50 -9.89 0.73
C GLY A 465 13.12 -9.33 0.43
N GLY A 466 12.16 -9.70 1.26
CA GLY A 466 10.79 -9.21 1.18
C GLY A 466 10.04 -9.37 2.49
N ALA A 467 9.21 -8.38 2.80
CA ALA A 467 8.18 -8.51 3.81
C ALA A 467 7.04 -9.36 3.28
N ALA A 468 6.35 -10.06 4.17
CA ALA A 468 5.24 -10.94 3.83
C ALA A 468 4.22 -10.96 4.97
N ALA A 469 2.94 -10.83 4.65
CA ALA A 469 1.84 -11.20 5.52
C ALA A 469 1.03 -12.31 4.85
N LEU A 470 0.58 -13.30 5.63
CA LEU A 470 -0.16 -14.47 5.15
C LEU A 470 -1.30 -14.78 6.13
N CYS A 471 -2.51 -14.95 5.62
CA CYS A 471 -3.74 -15.23 6.36
C CYS A 471 -4.40 -16.49 5.82
N HIS A 472 -4.58 -17.50 6.66
CA HIS A 472 -5.25 -18.75 6.33
C HIS A 472 -6.56 -18.84 7.13
N ILE A 473 -7.69 -18.96 6.43
CA ILE A 473 -9.00 -19.30 7.01
C ILE A 473 -9.13 -20.83 6.94
N ARG A 474 -9.40 -21.48 8.08
CA ARG A 474 -9.75 -22.90 8.13
C ARG A 474 -11.03 -23.14 8.92
N HIS A 475 -11.81 -24.13 8.49
CA HIS A 475 -12.99 -24.62 9.21
C HIS A 475 -12.61 -25.80 10.11
N ASP A 476 -12.88 -25.71 11.41
CA ASP A 476 -12.74 -26.83 12.35
C ASP A 476 -14.13 -27.38 12.71
N PRO A 477 -14.54 -28.53 12.14
CA PRO A 477 -15.84 -29.15 12.43
C PRO A 477 -15.89 -29.85 13.80
N THR A 478 -14.81 -29.83 14.57
CA THR A 478 -14.67 -30.55 15.86
C THR A 478 -14.45 -29.63 17.08
N ALA A 479 -14.13 -28.36 16.85
CA ALA A 479 -14.01 -27.37 17.90
C ALA A 479 -15.38 -27.05 18.54
N PRO A 480 -15.49 -27.02 19.89
CA PRO A 480 -16.75 -26.76 20.57
C PRO A 480 -17.09 -25.27 20.56
N GLY A 481 -17.83 -24.81 19.54
CA GLY A 481 -18.62 -23.58 19.66
C GLY A 481 -19.70 -23.76 20.75
N GLU A 482 -20.11 -22.69 21.42
CA GLU A 482 -21.04 -22.74 22.56
C GLU A 482 -22.40 -23.40 22.25
N HIS A 483 -22.75 -23.49 20.97
CA HIS A 483 -23.99 -24.09 20.45
C HIS A 483 -23.77 -25.38 19.63
N GLY A 484 -22.57 -25.96 19.65
CA GLY A 484 -22.27 -27.27 19.05
C GLY A 484 -22.03 -27.31 17.54
N GLY A 485 -21.94 -26.16 16.88
CA GLY A 485 -21.45 -26.03 15.49
C GLY A 485 -19.93 -25.88 15.40
N GLY A 486 -19.35 -26.27 14.27
CA GLY A 486 -17.93 -26.12 13.97
C GLY A 486 -17.55 -24.66 13.69
N CYS A 487 -16.32 -24.26 14.03
CA CYS A 487 -15.91 -22.85 13.97
C CYS A 487 -14.91 -22.55 12.84
N PHE A 488 -14.94 -21.33 12.32
CA PHE A 488 -13.87 -20.81 11.47
C PHE A 488 -12.76 -20.21 12.34
N THR A 489 -11.51 -20.52 12.01
CA THR A 489 -10.34 -19.87 12.61
C THR A 489 -9.52 -19.17 11.53
N LEU A 490 -9.15 -17.92 11.82
CA LEU A 490 -8.22 -17.13 11.04
C LEU A 490 -6.85 -17.20 11.70
N LYS A 491 -5.87 -17.73 10.97
CA LYS A 491 -4.47 -17.77 11.40
C LYS A 491 -3.66 -16.84 10.52
N ALA A 492 -3.07 -15.81 11.13
CA ALA A 492 -2.23 -14.84 10.44
C ALA A 492 -0.75 -15.02 10.83
N ALA A 493 0.14 -14.80 9.88
CA ALA A 493 1.59 -14.85 10.06
C ALA A 493 2.28 -13.75 9.25
N ASN A 494 3.23 -13.02 9.83
CA ASN A 494 3.94 -11.97 9.10
C ASN A 494 5.43 -11.81 9.46
N VAL A 495 6.19 -11.29 8.49
CA VAL A 495 7.56 -10.78 8.64
C VAL A 495 7.71 -9.45 7.91
N GLY A 496 8.66 -8.63 8.34
CA GLY A 496 8.86 -7.28 7.82
C GLY A 496 7.70 -6.37 8.17
N ARG A 497 7.34 -5.48 7.24
CA ARG A 497 6.38 -4.39 7.48
C ARG A 497 5.07 -4.52 6.69
N CYS A 498 4.82 -5.69 6.08
CA CYS A 498 3.48 -6.09 5.69
C CYS A 498 2.66 -6.40 6.95
N ARG A 499 1.42 -5.93 7.00
CA ARG A 499 0.50 -6.13 8.15
C ARG A 499 -0.85 -6.67 7.70
N ALA A 500 -1.53 -7.32 8.64
CA ALA A 500 -2.90 -7.78 8.57
C ALA A 500 -3.72 -7.25 9.77
N VAL A 501 -4.95 -6.81 9.50
CA VAL A 501 -5.88 -6.20 10.48
C VAL A 501 -7.29 -6.74 10.23
N LEU A 502 -7.99 -7.12 11.30
CA LEU A 502 -9.37 -7.57 11.29
C LEU A 502 -10.31 -6.44 11.73
N CYS A 503 -11.47 -6.32 11.09
CA CYS A 503 -12.58 -5.48 11.53
C CYS A 503 -13.57 -6.33 12.33
N ARG A 504 -13.68 -6.06 13.64
CA ARG A 504 -14.68 -6.66 14.53
C ARG A 504 -15.54 -5.58 15.17
N ASP A 505 -16.85 -5.57 14.91
CA ASP A 505 -17.77 -4.51 15.36
C ASP A 505 -17.22 -3.09 15.07
N GLY A 506 -16.76 -2.88 13.83
CA GLY A 506 -16.17 -1.63 13.36
C GLY A 506 -14.83 -1.24 13.96
N LYS A 507 -14.19 -2.10 14.77
CA LYS A 507 -12.93 -1.82 15.47
C LYS A 507 -11.77 -2.60 14.86
N ALA A 508 -10.61 -1.96 14.83
CA ALA A 508 -9.36 -2.59 14.43
C ALA A 508 -8.89 -3.59 15.49
N VAL A 509 -8.71 -4.84 15.07
CA VAL A 509 -8.00 -5.90 15.81
C VAL A 509 -6.75 -6.25 14.99
N GLU A 510 -5.57 -5.92 15.52
CA GLU A 510 -4.32 -6.21 14.81
C GLU A 510 -4.00 -7.72 14.86
N LEU A 511 -3.70 -8.32 13.70
CA LEU A 511 -3.36 -9.73 13.57
C LEU A 511 -1.84 -9.96 13.42
N SER A 512 -1.05 -8.89 13.42
CA SER A 512 0.33 -8.86 12.91
C SER A 512 1.19 -7.77 13.56
N ASP A 513 2.49 -8.05 13.66
CA ASP A 513 3.44 -7.32 14.50
C ASP A 513 4.68 -6.87 13.70
N VAL A 514 5.36 -5.79 14.10
CA VAL A 514 6.24 -5.01 13.19
C VAL A 514 7.69 -4.92 13.67
N HIS A 515 8.33 -6.09 13.68
CA HIS A 515 9.69 -6.27 14.18
C HIS A 515 10.74 -5.42 13.47
N THR A 516 11.21 -4.39 14.17
CA THR A 516 12.28 -3.47 13.74
C THR A 516 13.23 -3.18 14.90
N VAL A 517 14.41 -2.61 14.60
CA VAL A 517 15.41 -2.25 15.64
C VAL A 517 14.96 -1.14 16.59
N ARG A 518 13.73 -0.63 16.45
CA ARG A 518 13.07 0.30 17.39
C ARG A 518 12.48 -0.41 18.60
N GLU A 519 12.18 -1.70 18.48
CA GLU A 519 11.74 -2.55 19.60
C GLU A 519 12.97 -2.93 20.44
N GLU A 520 12.95 -2.68 21.76
CA GLU A 520 14.12 -2.94 22.62
C GLU A 520 14.52 -4.43 22.62
N GLU A 521 13.54 -5.34 22.60
CA GLU A 521 13.79 -6.80 22.52
C GLU A 521 14.51 -7.19 21.23
N GLU A 522 14.04 -6.71 20.08
CA GLU A 522 14.64 -7.01 18.78
C GLU A 522 16.01 -6.30 18.62
N TYR A 523 16.17 -5.09 19.13
CA TYR A 523 17.48 -4.41 19.20
C TYR A 523 18.49 -5.26 19.97
N HIS A 524 18.13 -5.74 21.17
CA HIS A 524 19.00 -6.62 21.95
C HIS A 524 19.27 -7.96 21.23
N ARG A 525 18.24 -8.60 20.66
CA ARG A 525 18.37 -9.84 19.89
C ARG A 525 19.32 -9.69 18.70
N VAL A 526 19.29 -8.55 18.02
CA VAL A 526 20.17 -8.24 16.87
C VAL A 526 21.59 -7.90 17.35
N ARG A 527 21.75 -7.16 18.46
CA ARG A 527 23.06 -6.83 19.05
C ARG A 527 23.77 -8.03 19.68
N GLN A 528 23.06 -9.00 20.23
CA GLN A 528 23.64 -10.28 20.70
C GLN A 528 24.42 -11.02 19.61
N HIS A 529 24.08 -10.79 18.34
CA HIS A 529 24.75 -11.37 17.18
C HIS A 529 25.76 -10.41 16.53
N ASN A 530 26.24 -9.40 17.27
CA ASN A 530 27.24 -8.41 16.87
C ASN A 530 26.89 -7.60 15.61
N ALA A 531 25.60 -7.48 15.26
CA ALA A 531 25.20 -6.69 14.10
C ALA A 531 25.47 -5.19 14.30
N ILE A 532 25.86 -4.53 13.20
CA ILE A 532 25.96 -3.08 13.11
C ILE A 532 24.56 -2.52 12.86
N ILE A 533 24.15 -1.51 13.63
CA ILE A 533 22.95 -0.71 13.33
C ILE A 533 23.42 0.64 12.77
N THR A 534 22.91 1.02 11.60
CA THR A 534 23.28 2.26 10.89
C THR A 534 22.39 3.44 11.30
N GLU A 535 22.76 4.65 10.85
CA GLU A 535 22.06 5.90 11.18
C GLU A 535 20.58 5.94 10.78
N ASP A 536 20.22 5.20 9.75
CA ASP A 536 18.86 5.03 9.25
C ASP A 536 18.14 3.83 9.89
N ASN A 537 18.65 3.35 11.03
CA ASN A 537 18.13 2.23 11.82
C ASN A 537 18.01 0.93 11.00
N LYS A 538 18.98 0.65 10.12
CA LYS A 538 19.06 -0.62 9.39
C LYS A 538 20.09 -1.57 10.00
N VAL A 539 19.77 -2.86 10.01
CA VAL A 539 20.70 -3.94 10.31
C VAL A 539 21.70 -4.06 9.16
N SER A 540 22.99 -3.86 9.49
CA SER A 540 24.13 -3.83 8.57
C SER A 540 23.94 -2.90 7.35
N GLY A 541 23.12 -1.85 7.48
CA GLY A 541 22.79 -0.92 6.38
C GLY A 541 21.79 -1.45 5.34
N VAL A 542 21.23 -2.65 5.54
CA VAL A 542 20.41 -3.34 4.53
C VAL A 542 18.91 -3.14 4.72
N THR A 543 18.37 -3.46 5.90
CA THR A 543 16.93 -3.44 6.19
C THR A 543 16.64 -2.94 7.61
N ASP A 544 15.54 -2.21 7.80
CA ASP A 544 15.02 -1.76 9.10
C ASP A 544 14.36 -2.91 9.89
N SER A 545 13.96 -3.95 9.16
CA SER A 545 13.17 -5.07 9.64
C SER A 545 14.07 -6.17 10.20
N THR A 546 13.88 -6.49 11.48
CA THR A 546 14.71 -7.47 12.20
C THR A 546 14.24 -8.91 11.98
N ARG A 547 13.03 -9.08 11.46
CA ARG A 547 12.53 -10.35 10.89
C ARG A 547 12.01 -10.10 9.48
N ILE A 548 12.49 -10.85 8.49
CA ILE A 548 12.16 -10.69 7.06
C ILE A 548 12.51 -11.97 6.28
N LEU A 549 11.87 -12.22 5.13
CA LEU A 549 12.29 -13.29 4.20
C LEU A 549 13.43 -12.80 3.31
N GLY A 550 14.30 -13.72 2.90
CA GLY A 550 15.53 -13.43 2.14
C GLY A 550 16.66 -12.87 3.00
N TYR A 551 17.52 -12.02 2.41
CA TYR A 551 18.75 -11.46 3.02
C TYR A 551 19.57 -12.46 3.83
N SER A 552 19.76 -13.69 3.32
CA SER A 552 20.29 -14.81 4.11
C SER A 552 21.68 -14.60 4.73
N PHE A 553 22.48 -13.65 4.22
CA PHE A 553 23.78 -13.27 4.83
C PHE A 553 23.66 -12.46 6.14
N LEU A 554 22.46 -12.00 6.51
CA LEU A 554 22.18 -11.33 7.78
C LEU A 554 21.77 -12.30 8.90
N CYS A 555 21.57 -13.59 8.61
CA CYS A 555 21.33 -14.62 9.60
C CYS A 555 22.59 -14.82 10.47
N PRO A 556 22.50 -14.95 11.81
CA PRO A 556 21.29 -15.06 12.64
C PRO A 556 20.67 -13.74 13.13
N SER A 557 21.29 -12.59 12.86
CA SER A 557 20.82 -11.28 13.32
C SER A 557 19.42 -10.96 12.79
N VAL A 558 19.22 -11.11 11.48
CA VAL A 558 17.90 -11.05 10.84
C VAL A 558 17.42 -12.48 10.56
N THR A 559 16.14 -12.76 10.81
CA THR A 559 15.58 -14.12 10.67
C THR A 559 14.22 -14.12 9.94
N PRO A 560 13.85 -15.19 9.22
CA PRO A 560 12.54 -15.31 8.58
C PRO A 560 11.44 -15.80 9.54
N ARG A 561 11.65 -15.77 10.86
CA ARG A 561 10.67 -16.27 11.83
C ARG A 561 9.49 -15.29 11.93
N PRO A 562 8.26 -15.70 11.57
CA PRO A 562 7.11 -14.81 11.63
C PRO A 562 6.62 -14.57 13.06
N HIS A 563 5.96 -13.42 13.28
CA HIS A 563 4.91 -13.36 14.30
C HIS A 563 3.73 -14.20 13.80
N VAL A 564 3.07 -14.96 14.69
CA VAL A 564 1.91 -15.79 14.33
C VAL A 564 0.80 -15.60 15.34
N SER A 565 -0.36 -15.14 14.88
CA SER A 565 -1.58 -15.01 15.68
C SER A 565 -2.63 -16.04 15.22
N THR A 566 -3.60 -16.38 16.07
CA THR A 566 -4.71 -17.26 15.70
C THR A 566 -5.96 -16.83 16.47
N LEU A 567 -7.07 -16.66 15.76
CA LEU A 567 -8.30 -16.09 16.27
C LEU A 567 -9.50 -16.87 15.72
N THR A 568 -10.45 -17.21 16.58
CA THR A 568 -11.75 -17.76 16.15
C THR A 568 -12.62 -16.62 15.60
N LEU A 569 -13.10 -16.81 14.38
CA LEU A 569 -14.01 -15.89 13.72
C LEU A 569 -15.44 -16.04 14.25
N THR A 570 -16.19 -14.96 14.18
CA THR A 570 -17.51 -14.76 14.79
C THR A 570 -18.40 -13.95 13.86
N PRO A 571 -19.73 -13.93 14.04
CA PRO A 571 -20.63 -13.05 13.27
C PRO A 571 -20.42 -11.54 13.49
N GLN A 572 -19.48 -11.13 14.36
CA GLN A 572 -19.07 -9.73 14.54
C GLN A 572 -17.87 -9.34 13.66
N ASP A 573 -17.23 -10.31 12.99
CA ASP A 573 -16.08 -10.10 12.11
C ASP A 573 -16.56 -9.78 10.70
N GLU A 574 -16.38 -8.54 10.26
CA GLU A 574 -16.98 -8.02 9.03
C GLU A 574 -16.07 -8.24 7.81
N PHE A 575 -14.76 -8.04 7.99
CA PHE A 575 -13.73 -8.22 6.98
C PHE A 575 -12.34 -8.20 7.62
N PHE A 576 -11.33 -8.70 6.90
CA PHE A 576 -9.93 -8.41 7.22
C PHE A 576 -9.17 -7.84 6.01
N LEU A 577 -8.12 -7.09 6.34
CA LEU A 577 -7.24 -6.37 5.43
C LEU A 577 -5.84 -6.95 5.51
N LEU A 578 -5.15 -7.09 4.38
CA LEU A 578 -3.70 -7.19 4.30
C LEU A 578 -3.15 -6.03 3.47
N GLY A 579 -1.97 -5.52 3.82
CA GLY A 579 -1.34 -4.41 3.10
C GLY A 579 0.18 -4.36 3.23
N THR A 580 0.83 -3.69 2.26
CA THR A 580 2.29 -3.49 2.18
C THR A 580 2.78 -2.39 3.13
N ARG A 581 4.10 -2.18 3.23
CA ARG A 581 4.67 -1.15 4.13
C ARG A 581 4.09 0.24 3.84
N GLY A 582 4.10 0.65 2.57
CA GLY A 582 3.68 2.00 2.15
C GLY A 582 2.21 2.32 2.47
N LEU A 583 1.36 1.30 2.54
CA LEU A 583 -0.04 1.45 2.95
C LEU A 583 -0.12 1.79 4.44
N TRP A 584 0.51 0.98 5.30
CA TRP A 584 0.47 1.17 6.76
C TRP A 584 1.38 2.28 7.30
N GLU A 585 2.23 2.89 6.46
CA GLU A 585 2.97 4.12 6.82
C GLU A 585 2.12 5.39 6.68
N LEU A 586 1.01 5.35 5.91
CA LEU A 586 0.13 6.49 5.63
C LEU A 586 -1.36 6.25 5.98
N LEU A 587 -1.80 5.03 6.24
CA LEU A 587 -3.15 4.73 6.73
C LEU A 587 -3.08 4.08 8.10
N SER A 588 -3.78 4.66 9.08
CA SER A 588 -3.93 4.00 10.39
C SER A 588 -4.90 2.80 10.30
N PRO A 589 -4.76 1.76 11.13
CA PRO A 589 -5.67 0.60 11.13
C PRO A 589 -7.15 0.96 11.29
N ALA A 590 -7.45 1.99 12.09
CA ALA A 590 -8.82 2.48 12.30
C ALA A 590 -9.37 3.21 11.07
N GLU A 591 -8.55 4.08 10.47
CA GLU A 591 -8.91 4.84 9.26
C GLU A 591 -9.05 3.96 8.02
N ALA A 592 -8.20 2.94 7.87
CA ALA A 592 -8.33 1.92 6.83
C ALA A 592 -9.67 1.18 6.93
N ILE A 593 -10.10 0.83 8.14
CA ILE A 593 -11.42 0.23 8.40
C ILE A 593 -12.56 1.23 8.12
N GLU A 594 -12.50 2.45 8.65
CA GLU A 594 -13.53 3.48 8.42
C GLU A 594 -13.70 3.79 6.92
N ALA A 595 -12.59 3.82 6.17
CA ALA A 595 -12.59 4.05 4.74
C ALA A 595 -13.36 2.97 3.96
N VAL A 596 -13.23 1.69 4.33
CA VAL A 596 -13.79 0.57 3.53
C VAL A 596 -15.03 -0.11 4.11
N ARG A 597 -15.35 0.07 5.40
CA ARG A 597 -16.50 -0.58 6.06
C ARG A 597 -17.84 -0.36 5.36
N ASN A 598 -17.99 0.80 4.71
CA ASN A 598 -19.19 1.17 3.95
C ASN A 598 -19.06 0.95 2.42
N VAL A 599 -18.03 0.21 1.97
CA VAL A 599 -17.80 -0.14 0.56
C VAL A 599 -18.23 -1.60 0.35
N PRO A 600 -19.34 -1.88 -0.36
CA PRO A 600 -19.92 -3.22 -0.41
C PRO A 600 -19.15 -4.18 -1.33
N ASP A 601 -18.31 -3.67 -2.23
CA ASP A 601 -17.46 -4.47 -3.12
C ASP A 601 -16.01 -4.52 -2.60
N ALA A 602 -15.45 -5.72 -2.49
CA ALA A 602 -14.13 -5.95 -1.92
C ALA A 602 -12.98 -5.44 -2.83
N LEU A 603 -13.18 -5.41 -4.15
CA LEU A 603 -12.19 -4.87 -5.09
C LEU A 603 -12.17 -3.34 -5.02
N ALA A 604 -13.33 -2.68 -5.01
CA ALA A 604 -13.46 -1.25 -4.81
C ALA A 604 -12.91 -0.82 -3.44
N ALA A 605 -13.04 -1.66 -2.41
CA ALA A 605 -12.42 -1.46 -1.10
C ALA A 605 -10.87 -1.53 -1.17
N ALA A 606 -10.31 -2.53 -1.84
CA ALA A 606 -8.87 -2.66 -2.03
C ALA A 606 -8.28 -1.49 -2.84
N LYS A 607 -8.96 -1.11 -3.94
CA LYS A 607 -8.66 0.07 -4.77
C LYS A 607 -8.68 1.34 -3.92
N LYS A 608 -9.71 1.54 -3.08
CA LYS A 608 -9.79 2.70 -2.18
C LYS A 608 -8.56 2.85 -1.29
N LEU A 609 -8.14 1.79 -0.60
CA LEU A 609 -6.98 1.86 0.31
C LEU A 609 -5.69 2.28 -0.39
N VAL A 610 -5.45 1.78 -1.60
CA VAL A 610 -4.27 2.14 -2.40
C VAL A 610 -4.36 3.58 -2.91
N THR A 611 -5.49 3.99 -3.48
CA THR A 611 -5.68 5.35 -4.02
C THR A 611 -5.62 6.42 -2.94
N LEU A 612 -6.15 6.14 -1.73
CA LEU A 612 -5.94 7.00 -0.56
C LEU A 612 -4.46 7.14 -0.22
N ALA A 613 -3.73 6.01 -0.04
CA ALA A 613 -2.30 6.03 0.28
C ALA A 613 -1.44 6.74 -0.80
N GLN A 614 -1.79 6.63 -2.09
CA GLN A 614 -1.14 7.41 -3.15
C GLN A 614 -1.38 8.92 -2.97
N SER A 615 -2.62 9.35 -2.73
CA SER A 615 -2.95 10.77 -2.51
C SER A 615 -2.33 11.39 -1.25
N TYR A 616 -1.99 10.55 -0.26
CA TYR A 616 -1.29 10.94 0.96
C TYR A 616 0.24 10.97 0.80
N GLY A 617 0.75 10.64 -0.39
CA GLY A 617 2.16 10.79 -0.78
C GLY A 617 2.97 9.50 -0.88
N CYS A 618 2.35 8.32 -0.97
CA CYS A 618 3.10 7.06 -1.13
C CYS A 618 3.84 7.02 -2.48
N SER A 619 5.18 6.89 -2.43
CA SER A 619 6.03 6.73 -3.62
C SER A 619 6.48 5.29 -3.88
N ASP A 620 6.25 4.37 -2.93
CA ASP A 620 6.55 2.94 -3.05
C ASP A 620 5.42 2.16 -3.73
N SER A 621 5.69 0.88 -4.05
CA SER A 621 4.66 -0.01 -4.58
C SER A 621 3.62 -0.36 -3.51
N LEU A 622 2.36 -0.38 -3.89
CA LEU A 622 1.24 -0.61 -2.99
C LEU A 622 0.48 -1.86 -3.39
N CYS A 623 0.12 -2.67 -2.40
CA CYS A 623 -0.85 -3.74 -2.55
C CYS A 623 -1.77 -3.75 -1.33
N ALA A 624 -3.05 -3.96 -1.58
CA ALA A 624 -4.09 -4.17 -0.58
C ALA A 624 -4.90 -5.42 -0.97
N VAL A 625 -5.20 -6.26 0.01
CA VAL A 625 -6.16 -7.37 -0.11
C VAL A 625 -7.25 -7.14 0.93
N VAL A 626 -8.50 -7.18 0.50
CA VAL A 626 -9.70 -7.08 1.34
C VAL A 626 -10.44 -8.40 1.23
N VAL A 627 -10.77 -9.01 2.37
CA VAL A 627 -11.56 -10.24 2.46
C VAL A 627 -12.78 -9.95 3.33
N GLN A 628 -13.96 -9.88 2.72
CA GLN A 628 -15.23 -9.71 3.42
C GLN A 628 -15.69 -11.05 4.00
N LEU A 629 -16.33 -11.03 5.17
CA LEU A 629 -16.75 -12.22 5.89
C LEU A 629 -18.28 -12.25 6.02
N SER A 630 -18.88 -13.35 5.58
CA SER A 630 -20.32 -13.63 5.61
C SER A 630 -20.63 -14.76 6.60
N ILE A 631 -20.07 -14.66 7.81
CA ILE A 631 -20.12 -15.73 8.82
C ILE A 631 -21.42 -15.61 9.63
N THR A 632 -22.38 -16.48 9.36
CA THR A 632 -23.60 -16.63 10.16
C THR A 632 -23.46 -17.73 11.21
N GLU A 633 -24.36 -17.73 12.19
CA GLU A 633 -24.46 -18.82 13.17
C GLU A 633 -24.77 -20.16 12.47
N ASP A 634 -25.57 -20.15 11.39
CA ASP A 634 -25.87 -21.33 10.58
C ASP A 634 -24.68 -21.87 9.79
N CYS A 635 -23.70 -21.02 9.41
CA CYS A 635 -22.51 -21.47 8.68
C CYS A 635 -21.76 -22.59 9.44
N CYS A 636 -21.82 -22.55 10.77
CA CYS A 636 -21.22 -23.50 11.71
C CYS A 636 -21.95 -24.85 11.77
N CYS A 637 -23.19 -24.94 11.29
CA CYS A 637 -24.11 -26.06 11.53
C CYS A 637 -24.23 -27.05 10.35
N PHE A 638 -23.66 -26.73 9.19
CA PHE A 638 -23.74 -27.59 8.00
C PHE A 638 -22.78 -28.79 8.06
N CYS A 639 -23.21 -29.87 8.72
CA CYS A 639 -22.50 -31.15 8.81
C CYS A 639 -23.46 -32.35 8.64
N GLU A 640 -24.04 -32.52 7.45
CA GLU A 640 -24.70 -33.78 7.07
C GLU A 640 -23.86 -34.51 6.00
N PRO A 641 -23.38 -35.74 6.26
CA PRO A 641 -22.57 -36.48 5.28
C PRO A 641 -23.44 -36.99 4.13
N PRO A 642 -22.90 -37.10 2.89
CA PRO A 642 -23.66 -37.62 1.77
C PRO A 642 -24.12 -39.07 2.03
N PRO A 643 -25.39 -39.42 1.73
CA PRO A 643 -25.87 -40.78 1.93
C PRO A 643 -25.08 -41.76 1.05
N PRO A 644 -24.78 -42.97 1.55
CA PRO A 644 -24.01 -43.96 0.78
C PRO A 644 -24.76 -44.39 -0.48
N PRO A 645 -24.05 -44.72 -1.58
CA PRO A 645 -24.69 -45.11 -2.82
C PRO A 645 -25.53 -46.38 -2.62
N PRO A 646 -26.74 -46.46 -3.21
CA PRO A 646 -27.64 -47.59 -3.00
C PRO A 646 -27.08 -48.87 -3.65
N SER A 647 -26.66 -49.82 -2.81
CA SER A 647 -26.29 -51.18 -3.24
C SER A 647 -27.50 -51.92 -3.84
N PRO A 648 -27.32 -52.70 -4.92
CA PRO A 648 -28.43 -53.21 -5.70
C PRO A 648 -29.16 -54.40 -5.07
N GLY A 649 -30.38 -54.15 -4.59
CA GLY A 649 -31.49 -55.11 -4.67
C GLY A 649 -31.78 -56.00 -3.44
N ALA A 650 -32.90 -55.72 -2.77
CA ALA A 650 -33.81 -56.72 -2.20
C ALA A 650 -35.16 -56.07 -1.89
N SER A 651 -36.23 -56.45 -2.61
CA SER A 651 -37.59 -55.94 -2.37
C SER A 651 -38.47 -56.99 -1.66
N PRO A 652 -39.12 -56.65 -0.53
CA PRO A 652 -40.25 -57.42 -0.02
C PRO A 652 -41.53 -57.03 -0.77
N ALA A 653 -42.36 -58.01 -1.13
CA ALA A 653 -43.58 -57.80 -1.91
C ALA A 653 -44.85 -57.81 -1.03
N ALA A 654 -45.90 -57.10 -1.45
CA ALA A 654 -47.27 -57.65 -1.49
C ALA A 654 -48.27 -56.76 -2.29
N HIS A 655 -49.29 -57.43 -2.84
CA HIS A 655 -50.61 -56.91 -3.25
C HIS A 655 -50.78 -56.02 -4.50
N THR A 656 -51.01 -56.68 -5.63
CA THR A 656 -52.09 -56.31 -6.58
C THR A 656 -52.79 -57.58 -7.09
N TYR A 657 -54.05 -57.45 -7.52
CA TYR A 657 -54.93 -58.56 -7.91
C TYR A 657 -54.89 -58.88 -9.42
N SER A 658 -55.20 -60.14 -9.78
CA SER A 658 -55.69 -60.63 -11.10
C SER A 658 -54.76 -60.47 -12.32
N SER A 659 -54.77 -61.36 -13.33
CA SER A 659 -55.42 -62.68 -13.51
C SER A 659 -54.87 -63.38 -14.77
N SER A 660 -54.93 -64.73 -14.82
CA SER A 660 -54.72 -65.60 -16.02
C SER A 660 -53.33 -65.54 -16.70
N SER A 661 -52.77 -66.61 -17.28
CA SER A 661 -53.20 -68.02 -17.44
C SER A 661 -51.98 -68.93 -17.76
N VAL A 662 -52.17 -70.25 -17.61
CA VAL A 662 -51.65 -71.38 -18.45
C VAL A 662 -50.60 -71.00 -19.51
N ASP A 663 -49.41 -71.61 -19.61
CA ASP A 663 -49.11 -73.06 -19.60
C ASP A 663 -47.69 -73.41 -19.08
N GLY A 664 -47.31 -74.70 -19.09
CA GLY A 664 -45.99 -75.21 -18.66
C GLY A 664 -44.98 -75.52 -19.79
N GLY A 665 -43.70 -75.70 -19.43
CA GLY A 665 -42.64 -76.12 -20.36
C GLY A 665 -41.26 -76.29 -19.71
N ILE A 666 -40.53 -77.35 -20.07
CA ILE A 666 -39.15 -77.67 -19.64
C ILE A 666 -38.20 -77.48 -20.83
N SER A 667 -37.01 -76.88 -20.65
CA SER A 667 -35.82 -77.11 -21.51
C SER A 667 -34.50 -76.49 -21.01
N LEU A 668 -33.37 -77.00 -21.54
CA LEU A 668 -31.95 -76.59 -21.42
C LEU A 668 -31.32 -76.64 -22.85
N PRO A 669 -30.06 -76.18 -23.10
CA PRO A 669 -29.30 -75.08 -22.49
C PRO A 669 -29.23 -73.87 -23.46
N PRO A 670 -28.28 -73.64 -24.43
CA PRO A 670 -26.97 -74.24 -24.77
C PRO A 670 -25.76 -73.28 -24.52
N THR A 671 -24.70 -73.35 -25.34
CA THR A 671 -23.38 -72.65 -25.27
C THR A 671 -23.09 -71.71 -26.47
N SER A 672 -22.16 -70.75 -26.33
CA SER A 672 -21.25 -70.30 -27.42
C SER A 672 -19.97 -69.62 -26.89
N SER A 673 -18.99 -69.31 -27.76
CA SER A 673 -17.61 -68.92 -27.40
C SER A 673 -16.89 -68.05 -28.47
N GLY A 674 -15.85 -67.30 -28.06
CA GLY A 674 -14.90 -66.57 -28.94
C GLY A 674 -14.11 -65.47 -28.18
N THR A 675 -12.79 -65.58 -27.97
CA THR A 675 -11.67 -65.12 -28.85
C THR A 675 -11.66 -63.60 -29.11
N VAL A 676 -10.85 -62.80 -28.37
CA VAL A 676 -9.40 -62.53 -28.56
C VAL A 676 -9.08 -61.57 -29.72
N SER A 677 -8.45 -60.43 -29.38
CA SER A 677 -7.46 -59.69 -30.17
C SER A 677 -6.69 -58.74 -29.24
N GLU A 678 -5.41 -58.51 -29.54
CA GLU A 678 -4.49 -57.69 -28.75
C GLU A 678 -4.37 -56.26 -29.31
N LEU A 679 -3.79 -55.34 -28.53
CA LEU A 679 -2.57 -54.61 -28.91
C LEU A 679 -2.05 -53.74 -27.75
N SER A 680 -0.74 -53.49 -27.73
CA SER A 680 -0.01 -53.00 -26.56
C SER A 680 0.57 -51.58 -26.74
N SER A 681 0.83 -50.89 -25.63
CA SER A 681 1.74 -49.74 -25.59
C SER A 681 2.50 -49.68 -24.25
N GLU A 682 3.82 -49.81 -24.33
CA GLU A 682 4.77 -49.53 -23.24
C GLU A 682 5.61 -48.28 -23.57
N PHE A 683 6.24 -47.71 -22.53
CA PHE A 683 7.47 -46.89 -22.44
C PHE A 683 7.23 -45.82 -21.35
N SER A 684 7.86 -45.86 -20.16
CA SER A 684 9.26 -46.08 -19.74
C SER A 684 10.15 -44.83 -19.84
N THR A 685 10.92 -44.63 -18.78
CA THR A 685 11.64 -43.39 -18.41
C THR A 685 13.07 -43.31 -18.94
N SER A 686 13.59 -42.09 -19.09
CA SER A 686 15.04 -41.84 -19.02
C SER A 686 15.36 -40.44 -18.50
N GLU A 687 16.47 -40.32 -17.76
CA GLU A 687 17.01 -39.07 -17.20
C GLU A 687 17.82 -38.28 -18.25
N MET A 688 18.16 -37.02 -17.96
CA MET A 688 19.14 -36.25 -18.74
C MET A 688 20.04 -35.41 -17.82
N SER A 689 21.32 -35.78 -17.75
CA SER A 689 22.37 -34.97 -17.09
C SER A 689 23.00 -33.99 -18.09
N SER A 690 23.63 -32.91 -17.59
CA SER A 690 24.30 -31.93 -18.45
C SER A 690 25.67 -31.50 -17.90
N GLU A 691 26.72 -31.70 -18.71
CA GLU A 691 28.04 -31.08 -18.51
C GLU A 691 28.59 -30.46 -19.80
N VAL A 692 29.10 -29.24 -19.64
CA VAL A 692 30.26 -28.60 -20.30
C VAL A 692 30.51 -28.86 -21.81
N GLY A 693 30.46 -27.77 -22.58
CA GLY A 693 31.17 -27.62 -23.87
C GLY A 693 31.49 -26.15 -24.16
N SER A 694 32.72 -25.82 -24.57
CA SER A 694 33.13 -24.42 -24.81
C SER A 694 34.24 -24.25 -25.85
N THR A 695 33.84 -23.83 -27.06
CA THR A 695 34.63 -23.21 -28.17
C THR A 695 33.63 -22.71 -29.21
N GLY A 696 33.83 -21.66 -30.02
CA GLY A 696 34.95 -20.72 -30.09
C GLY A 696 35.11 -20.07 -31.48
N VAL A 697 34.76 -18.76 -31.58
CA VAL A 697 35.53 -17.70 -32.29
C VAL A 697 35.31 -17.45 -33.82
N LEU A 698 35.42 -16.17 -34.23
CA LEU A 698 35.45 -15.56 -35.60
C LEU A 698 34.10 -15.44 -36.38
N ARG A 699 33.77 -14.37 -37.15
CA ARG A 699 34.46 -13.07 -37.45
C ARG A 699 33.51 -11.99 -38.08
N GLY A 700 33.62 -10.73 -37.63
CA GLY A 700 33.25 -9.50 -38.39
C GLY A 700 31.76 -9.09 -38.40
N ALA A 701 31.38 -7.80 -38.58
CA ALA A 701 32.17 -6.55 -38.66
C ALA A 701 31.27 -5.30 -38.41
N GLY A 702 31.84 -4.14 -38.06
CA GLY A 702 31.17 -2.82 -38.15
C GLY A 702 31.06 -1.99 -36.85
N CYS A 703 31.89 -0.95 -36.73
CA CYS A 703 31.78 0.22 -35.84
C CYS A 703 31.85 1.49 -36.73
N PRO A 704 31.68 2.77 -36.28
CA PRO A 704 31.68 3.34 -34.91
C PRO A 704 30.41 4.23 -34.64
N ASN A 705 30.23 5.14 -33.65
CA ASN A 705 31.05 5.96 -32.73
C ASN A 705 30.37 6.00 -31.32
N GLN A 706 31.07 5.91 -30.19
CA GLN A 706 31.87 6.95 -29.47
C GLN A 706 31.10 8.18 -28.91
N SER A 707 30.90 8.21 -27.59
CA SER A 707 31.18 9.34 -26.66
C SER A 707 31.10 8.85 -25.19
N PRO A 708 31.71 9.51 -24.18
CA PRO A 708 32.39 8.77 -23.11
C PRO A 708 31.81 8.87 -21.69
N ARG A 709 32.18 7.88 -20.84
CA ARG A 709 32.12 7.96 -19.37
C ARG A 709 33.33 8.74 -18.81
N TRP A 710 33.16 9.34 -17.64
CA TRP A 710 34.25 9.79 -16.75
C TRP A 710 34.21 9.00 -15.44
N PRO A 711 35.36 8.49 -14.94
CA PRO A 711 35.55 7.99 -13.58
C PRO A 711 36.73 8.71 -12.86
N PRO A 712 37.02 8.37 -11.58
CA PRO A 712 36.19 7.67 -10.60
C PRO A 712 35.58 8.61 -9.54
#